data_AF-A0A430FI06-F1
#
_entry.id   AF-A0A430FI06-F1
#
_cell.length_a   1.000
_cell.length_b   1.000
_cell.length_c   1.000
_cell.angle_alpha   90.00
_cell.angle_beta   90.00
_cell.angle_gamma   90.00
#
_symmetry.space_group_name_H-M   'P 1'
#
loop_
_entity.id
_entity.type
_entity.pdbx_description
1 polymer ?
#
loop_
_entity_poly.entity_id
_entity_poly.type
_entity_poly.pdbx_seq_one_letter_code
_entity_poly.pdbx_strand_id
1 'polypeptide(L)'
;MNKTLKISVAATVAVASLGAPTMAMADEVSSEQTDAQVAAQSTKTTSVADAQAKADQAAENLNKAQSGLDQAQSKADQASAAQSQAKQENTAAQQQAQQAQQSAEAAQKAADSAAASAADAQQRIDQANGQKAQAEGEKTQAESEKASAEQDRQAAQAESDQHQQAIDQAQSQADQAQSQADQASADKAKAEAEQKQAESDKATVDQTVAEAQKEQTQAEQDKTGAQAEADKAASEKTEADKTAADKLAALKNALDNENTAKADKDAADRKVADLEKEDGGLADLAAQLQAAKQAATEADQAQADADAAQKAADKAKTDKAADAAAKQQAADAAQADADAKKTVADSADAKLQQGATSYYLDKGAQRAYKILTDGDETMYLQYVHNGDKADATSIDNMLRALEYIKECNEIRKSEGLPELKVSDELMAMAQANTDYANENTHHSMQFGVAENLAWGFSEENSPFKLWYDKEKAIYEQAVKENPAIKNLSPYALQYQYPSLYKQVGHYLNIIDGNTVTGFGVSQNGTTYGTTASQVFSTSASNKNGNRVMTVDDYIADLTAWKAALENANGDWQAAKATADKAAQAAEQAKDEAAKAEAEAESAKATLTEKTQAAKEAREKLAAAQKAYDEAVQANADKAQALKQAKADQQAKTQAYDKAKAASETAQKESDQAQAAAQTAQKRLDEATRKVTDAQTRISQAKEKAQTAKEAAATADQRISQAKNAKADAQTRLDQATADKTTALKALDEARSAKSVSDEKVAQAQARVDAAQQRIDQARATISTADQQIGQANTDLKNAADAKTLLAQAKTAAEKAKTDAENAQARLDKANEAKQQVDKELESAKTAYAKALADKTASDAELDAAKKAQTDAQHKAEQAEQDRNQAQTDADNAQNAQTDAQSKVNTLTGATTVGSTTTTGKSEKTVDAPTTVIKEYGPLAATGVTSEAMLGLTAIMMLVGTGCVLTRVRFDHE
;
A
#
# COMPACT_ATOMS: atom_id res chain seq x y z
N MET A 1 39.37 -10.71 -54.13
CA MET A 1 39.19 -9.49 -54.97
C MET A 1 40.22 -8.48 -54.46
N ASN A 2 40.96 -7.69 -55.27
CA ASN A 2 40.54 -6.58 -56.16
C ASN A 2 39.63 -5.57 -55.44
N LYS A 3 39.72 -4.23 -55.52
CA LYS A 3 40.61 -3.21 -56.15
C LYS A 3 40.25 -1.85 -55.47
N THR A 4 40.95 -0.70 -55.51
CA THR A 4 42.11 -0.12 -56.24
C THR A 4 42.82 0.89 -55.28
N LEU A 5 44.01 1.49 -55.49
CA LEU A 5 44.37 2.70 -56.27
C LEU A 5 43.35 3.90 -56.13
N LYS A 6 43.73 5.20 -56.18
CA LYS A 6 44.76 5.84 -57.05
C LYS A 6 45.02 7.35 -56.70
N ILE A 7 46.04 7.95 -57.35
CA ILE A 7 46.33 9.41 -57.56
C ILE A 7 47.07 10.16 -56.40
N SER A 8 48.03 11.08 -56.61
CA SER A 8 49.28 11.11 -57.44
C SER A 8 49.92 12.52 -57.54
N VAL A 9 51.25 12.59 -57.80
CA VAL A 9 52.02 13.67 -58.49
C VAL A 9 52.20 15.00 -57.71
N ALA A 10 53.30 15.77 -57.82
CA ALA A 10 54.52 15.76 -58.68
C ALA A 10 55.81 15.56 -57.82
N ALA A 11 56.91 14.89 -58.23
CA ALA A 11 57.80 15.02 -59.42
C ALA A 11 58.72 16.28 -59.34
N THR A 12 60.04 16.26 -59.66
CA THR A 12 60.76 15.68 -60.83
C THR A 12 62.28 15.59 -60.50
N VAL A 13 62.97 14.42 -60.41
CA VAL A 13 63.74 13.63 -61.43
C VAL A 13 65.20 14.07 -61.71
N ALA A 14 66.06 13.09 -62.08
CA ALA A 14 67.48 13.11 -62.49
C ALA A 14 68.53 13.22 -61.35
N VAL A 15 69.58 12.40 -61.19
CA VAL A 15 70.51 11.60 -62.06
C VAL A 15 71.86 12.31 -62.30
N ALA A 16 72.96 11.55 -62.17
CA ALA A 16 74.32 12.04 -62.02
C ALA A 16 75.02 12.47 -63.33
N SER A 17 76.00 13.39 -63.21
CA SER A 17 76.99 13.69 -64.24
C SER A 17 78.32 14.13 -63.62
N LEU A 18 79.43 13.78 -64.28
CA LEU A 18 80.77 14.31 -63.97
C LEU A 18 80.99 15.62 -64.74
N GLY A 19 81.69 16.58 -64.14
CA GLY A 19 82.20 17.76 -64.84
C GLY A 19 82.52 18.96 -63.95
N ALA A 20 83.80 19.33 -63.87
CA ALA A 20 84.20 20.71 -63.62
C ALA A 20 84.09 21.51 -64.94
N PRO A 21 84.08 22.86 -64.93
CA PRO A 21 85.37 23.54 -65.07
C PRO A 21 85.53 24.95 -64.43
N THR A 22 86.70 25.15 -63.82
CA THR A 22 87.65 26.30 -63.90
C THR A 22 87.23 27.79 -63.87
N MET A 23 88.21 28.57 -63.37
CA MET A 23 88.44 30.03 -63.46
C MET A 23 87.76 30.88 -62.36
N ALA A 24 88.40 31.93 -61.84
CA ALA A 24 89.59 32.65 -62.34
C ALA A 24 90.57 33.08 -61.23
N MET A 25 91.88 32.98 -61.53
CA MET A 25 92.97 33.96 -61.27
C MET A 25 93.23 34.51 -59.85
N ALA A 26 94.47 34.72 -59.40
CA ALA A 26 95.80 34.42 -59.96
C ALA A 26 96.89 34.54 -58.86
N ASP A 27 98.09 34.01 -59.16
CA ASP A 27 99.46 34.57 -58.91
C ASP A 27 99.88 35.13 -57.52
N GLU A 28 101.14 35.07 -57.08
CA GLU A 28 102.36 34.52 -57.71
C GLU A 28 103.37 34.00 -56.66
N VAL A 29 104.11 32.96 -57.06
CA VAL A 29 105.57 32.79 -56.92
C VAL A 29 106.33 33.73 -55.96
N SER A 30 107.06 33.17 -54.99
CA SER A 30 108.53 33.04 -55.18
C SER A 30 109.23 32.08 -54.22
N SER A 31 110.19 31.35 -54.77
CA SER A 31 111.27 30.66 -54.08
C SER A 31 112.59 31.27 -54.52
N GLU A 32 113.55 31.49 -53.63
CA GLU A 32 114.96 31.34 -54.01
C GLU A 32 115.92 31.19 -52.82
N GLN A 33 117.12 30.72 -53.15
CA GLN A 33 118.32 30.67 -52.30
C GLN A 33 119.11 32.00 -52.51
N THR A 34 120.27 32.34 -51.95
CA THR A 34 121.36 31.60 -51.27
C THR A 34 122.27 32.58 -50.48
N ASP A 35 123.13 32.05 -49.60
CA ASP A 35 124.47 32.56 -49.25
C ASP A 35 124.69 33.87 -48.43
N ALA A 36 125.98 34.05 -48.05
CA ALA A 36 126.65 35.23 -47.48
C ALA A 36 126.46 35.59 -45.98
N GLN A 37 127.03 34.75 -45.11
CA GLN A 37 128.20 35.05 -44.25
C GLN A 37 128.60 36.53 -43.96
N VAL A 38 129.06 36.80 -42.71
CA VAL A 38 130.04 37.84 -42.22
C VAL A 38 129.54 38.69 -41.02
N ALA A 39 130.48 39.06 -40.12
CA ALA A 39 130.39 40.05 -39.01
C ALA A 39 129.39 39.74 -37.87
N ALA A 40 129.73 39.71 -36.57
CA ALA A 40 130.91 40.13 -35.80
C ALA A 40 131.27 41.63 -35.86
N GLN A 41 131.13 42.31 -34.71
CA GLN A 41 131.53 43.71 -34.42
C GLN A 41 130.84 44.84 -35.21
N SER A 42 129.73 45.36 -34.68
CA SER A 42 129.58 46.80 -34.39
C SER A 42 128.24 47.08 -33.67
N THR A 43 128.23 48.07 -32.78
CA THR A 43 127.02 48.50 -32.05
C THR A 43 126.13 49.33 -32.96
N LYS A 44 125.06 48.73 -33.49
CA LYS A 44 124.02 49.44 -34.25
C LYS A 44 122.97 49.99 -33.28
N THR A 45 122.85 51.32 -33.18
CA THR A 45 121.81 51.98 -32.38
C THR A 45 120.45 51.83 -33.06
N THR A 46 119.49 51.22 -32.37
CA THR A 46 118.07 51.20 -32.77
C THR A 46 117.55 52.64 -32.87
N SER A 47 116.81 52.99 -33.93
CA SER A 47 116.17 54.30 -33.98
C SER A 47 114.89 54.31 -33.14
N VAL A 48 114.47 55.49 -32.69
CA VAL A 48 113.20 55.66 -31.96
C VAL A 48 112.00 55.26 -32.84
N ALA A 49 112.10 55.40 -34.17
CA ALA A 49 111.06 54.98 -35.10
C ALA A 49 110.91 53.44 -35.15
N ASP A 50 112.02 52.69 -35.17
CA ASP A 50 111.98 51.22 -35.17
C ASP A 50 111.38 50.66 -33.86
N ALA A 51 111.73 51.29 -32.73
CA ALA A 51 111.19 50.92 -31.43
C ALA A 51 109.72 51.32 -31.25
N GLN A 52 109.29 52.45 -31.82
CA GLN A 52 107.89 52.87 -31.82
C GLN A 52 107.03 51.90 -32.65
N ALA A 53 107.49 51.52 -33.85
CA ALA A 53 106.79 50.55 -34.69
C ALA A 53 106.62 49.18 -33.99
N LYS A 54 107.64 48.70 -33.26
CA LYS A 54 107.52 47.53 -32.38
C LYS A 54 106.46 47.72 -31.29
N ALA A 55 106.51 48.85 -30.56
CA ALA A 55 105.60 49.14 -29.47
C ALA A 55 104.13 49.26 -29.93
N ASP A 56 103.90 49.78 -31.13
CA ASP A 56 102.57 49.90 -31.73
C ASP A 56 102.06 48.55 -32.24
N GLN A 57 102.91 47.75 -32.89
CA GLN A 57 102.57 46.38 -33.30
C GLN A 57 102.28 45.48 -32.09
N ALA A 58 103.02 45.63 -30.99
CA ALA A 58 102.75 44.93 -29.74
C ALA A 58 101.43 45.39 -29.09
N ALA A 59 101.04 46.66 -29.23
CA ALA A 59 99.74 47.16 -28.77
C ALA A 59 98.59 46.57 -29.61
N GLU A 60 98.75 46.49 -30.93
CA GLU A 60 97.77 45.85 -31.83
C GLU A 60 97.60 44.36 -31.50
N ASN A 61 98.71 43.64 -31.24
CA ASN A 61 98.69 42.25 -30.82
C ASN A 61 98.04 42.04 -29.44
N LEU A 62 98.28 42.94 -28.49
CA LEU A 62 97.62 42.94 -27.18
C LEU A 62 96.10 43.14 -27.32
N ASN A 63 95.66 44.08 -28.15
CA ASN A 63 94.23 44.32 -28.42
C ASN A 63 93.56 43.12 -29.12
N LYS A 64 94.25 42.47 -30.07
CA LYS A 64 93.80 41.20 -30.69
C LYS A 64 93.67 40.08 -29.66
N ALA A 65 94.65 39.96 -28.75
CA ALA A 65 94.63 38.95 -27.69
C ALA A 65 93.53 39.22 -26.64
N GLN A 66 93.26 40.49 -26.30
CA GLN A 66 92.13 40.88 -25.44
C GLN A 66 90.79 40.48 -26.09
N SER A 67 90.58 40.82 -27.37
CA SER A 67 89.34 40.43 -28.06
C SER A 67 89.17 38.91 -28.17
N GLY A 68 90.27 38.17 -28.35
CA GLY A 68 90.26 36.70 -28.28
C GLY A 68 89.90 36.16 -26.90
N LEU A 69 90.40 36.78 -25.83
CA LEU A 69 90.08 36.45 -24.44
C LEU A 69 88.61 36.75 -24.11
N ASP A 70 88.08 37.90 -24.51
CA ASP A 70 86.67 38.29 -24.30
C ASP A 70 85.71 37.33 -25.02
N GLN A 71 86.04 36.95 -26.26
CA GLN A 71 85.28 35.95 -27.02
C GLN A 71 85.34 34.55 -26.38
N ALA A 72 86.50 34.14 -25.87
CA ALA A 72 86.64 32.87 -25.17
C ALA A 72 85.89 32.85 -23.84
N GLN A 73 85.88 33.95 -23.09
CA GLN A 73 85.11 34.09 -21.85
C GLN A 73 83.61 34.02 -22.13
N SER A 74 83.11 34.76 -23.13
CA SER A 74 81.68 34.72 -23.49
C SER A 74 81.23 33.32 -23.93
N LYS A 75 82.08 32.57 -24.67
CA LYS A 75 81.82 31.15 -24.97
C LYS A 75 81.77 30.30 -23.69
N ALA A 76 82.69 30.51 -22.74
CA ALA A 76 82.76 29.73 -21.51
C ALA A 76 81.53 29.94 -20.62
N ASP A 77 81.04 31.18 -20.54
CA ASP A 77 79.81 31.53 -19.82
C ASP A 77 78.57 30.88 -20.46
N GLN A 78 78.47 30.93 -21.80
CA GLN A 78 77.41 30.24 -22.56
C GLN A 78 77.45 28.71 -22.38
N ALA A 79 78.64 28.10 -22.41
CA ALA A 79 78.82 26.68 -22.14
C ALA A 79 78.45 26.31 -20.69
N SER A 80 78.75 27.19 -19.72
CA SER A 80 78.36 27.02 -18.31
C SER A 80 76.84 27.08 -18.12
N ALA A 81 76.15 27.97 -18.83
CA ALA A 81 74.69 28.05 -18.84
C ALA A 81 74.07 26.79 -19.47
N ALA A 82 74.56 26.36 -20.64
CA ALA A 82 74.08 25.16 -21.32
C ALA A 82 74.29 23.88 -20.49
N GLN A 83 75.45 23.74 -19.84
CA GLN A 83 75.73 22.65 -18.88
C GLN A 83 74.75 22.67 -17.70
N SER A 84 74.46 23.85 -17.15
CA SER A 84 73.54 24.02 -16.03
C SER A 84 72.10 23.66 -16.40
N GLN A 85 71.64 24.08 -17.59
CA GLN A 85 70.33 23.70 -18.12
C GLN A 85 70.23 22.19 -18.38
N ALA A 86 71.20 21.60 -19.08
CA ALA A 86 71.20 20.16 -19.36
C ALA A 86 71.23 19.31 -18.07
N LYS A 87 71.87 19.81 -17.00
CA LYS A 87 71.85 19.17 -15.68
C LYS A 87 70.46 19.23 -15.03
N GLN A 88 69.73 20.34 -15.17
CA GLN A 88 68.35 20.46 -14.68
C GLN A 88 67.40 19.57 -15.49
N GLU A 89 67.49 19.58 -16.82
CA GLU A 89 66.70 18.70 -17.72
C GLU A 89 66.92 17.21 -17.36
N ASN A 90 68.17 16.77 -17.19
CA ASN A 90 68.49 15.41 -16.78
C ASN A 90 67.95 15.06 -15.39
N THR A 91 68.06 15.97 -14.42
CA THR A 91 67.51 15.75 -13.06
C THR A 91 65.99 15.57 -13.09
N ALA A 92 65.28 16.40 -13.86
CA ALA A 92 63.83 16.30 -14.02
C ALA A 92 63.42 15.00 -14.74
N ALA A 93 64.12 14.63 -15.83
CA ALA A 93 63.84 13.41 -16.57
C ALA A 93 64.09 12.14 -15.73
N GLN A 94 65.16 12.11 -14.92
CA GLN A 94 65.43 11.01 -13.99
C GLN A 94 64.34 10.87 -12.92
N GLN A 95 63.85 11.98 -12.35
CA GLN A 95 62.73 11.96 -11.41
C GLN A 95 61.43 11.47 -12.08
N GLN A 96 61.15 11.92 -13.30
CA GLN A 96 59.97 11.48 -14.06
C GLN A 96 60.04 9.99 -14.42
N ALA A 97 61.21 9.47 -14.80
CA ALA A 97 61.43 8.04 -15.03
C ALA A 97 61.19 7.22 -13.74
N GLN A 98 61.68 7.69 -12.60
CA GLN A 98 61.47 7.01 -11.31
C GLN A 98 59.99 7.00 -10.89
N GLN A 99 59.26 8.10 -11.08
CA GLN A 99 57.82 8.18 -10.81
C GLN A 99 57.02 7.28 -11.77
N ALA A 100 57.35 7.26 -13.06
CA ALA A 100 56.70 6.40 -14.04
C ALA A 100 56.94 4.90 -13.76
N GLN A 101 58.15 4.53 -13.35
CA GLN A 101 58.48 3.17 -12.90
C GLN A 101 57.67 2.76 -11.66
N GLN A 102 57.61 3.61 -10.63
CA GLN A 102 56.78 3.37 -9.44
C GLN A 102 55.28 3.24 -9.80
N SER A 103 54.80 4.03 -10.76
CA SER A 103 53.42 3.95 -11.26
C SER A 103 53.16 2.62 -11.99
N ALA A 104 54.12 2.12 -12.78
CA ALA A 104 54.02 0.82 -13.43
C ALA A 104 54.06 -0.36 -12.43
N GLU A 105 54.85 -0.25 -11.36
CA GLU A 105 54.88 -1.24 -10.27
C GLU A 105 53.59 -1.25 -9.43
N ALA A 106 52.98 -0.09 -9.20
CA ALA A 106 51.68 0.02 -8.55
C ALA A 106 50.56 -0.57 -9.44
N ALA A 107 50.57 -0.24 -10.74
CA ALA A 107 49.64 -0.81 -11.72
C ALA A 107 49.81 -2.33 -11.88
N GLN A 108 51.03 -2.86 -11.76
CA GLN A 108 51.30 -4.30 -11.78
C GLN A 108 50.62 -5.00 -10.61
N LYS A 109 50.83 -4.51 -9.38
CA LYS A 109 50.18 -5.04 -8.17
C LYS A 109 48.65 -4.98 -8.24
N ALA A 110 48.10 -3.89 -8.79
CA ALA A 110 46.66 -3.75 -9.00
C ALA A 110 46.12 -4.77 -10.02
N ALA A 111 46.80 -4.97 -11.14
CA ALA A 111 46.42 -5.94 -12.15
C ALA A 111 46.59 -7.40 -11.68
N ASP A 112 47.59 -7.70 -10.87
CA ASP A 112 47.79 -9.03 -10.27
C ASP A 112 46.70 -9.35 -9.25
N SER A 113 46.34 -8.38 -8.40
CA SER A 113 45.21 -8.51 -7.47
C SER A 113 43.89 -8.71 -8.22
N ALA A 114 43.64 -7.92 -9.27
CA ALA A 114 42.43 -8.03 -10.07
C ALA A 114 42.39 -9.33 -10.90
N ALA A 115 43.54 -9.87 -11.30
CA ALA A 115 43.62 -11.18 -11.95
C ALA A 115 43.25 -12.33 -11.01
N ALA A 116 43.53 -12.23 -9.71
CA ALA A 116 43.03 -13.17 -8.71
C ALA A 116 41.51 -13.02 -8.52
N SER A 117 40.99 -11.79 -8.41
CA SER A 117 39.54 -11.52 -8.35
C SER A 117 38.78 -12.03 -9.59
N ALA A 118 39.39 -12.01 -10.77
CA ALA A 118 38.79 -12.54 -11.99
C ALA A 118 38.58 -14.07 -11.96
N ALA A 119 39.47 -14.81 -11.28
CA ALA A 119 39.33 -16.26 -11.13
C ALA A 119 38.22 -16.63 -10.13
N ASP A 120 38.11 -15.89 -9.02
CA ASP A 120 36.99 -15.96 -8.08
C ASP A 120 35.65 -15.62 -8.74
N ALA A 121 35.60 -14.52 -9.50
CA ALA A 121 34.42 -14.09 -10.23
C ALA A 121 33.93 -15.17 -11.22
N GLN A 122 34.84 -15.84 -11.95
CA GLN A 122 34.44 -16.95 -12.83
C GLN A 122 33.87 -18.14 -12.03
N GLN A 123 34.47 -18.52 -10.90
CA GLN A 123 33.90 -19.57 -10.05
C GLN A 123 32.52 -19.19 -9.49
N ARG A 124 32.30 -17.92 -9.15
CA ARG A 124 30.99 -17.41 -8.70
C ARG A 124 29.95 -17.45 -9.82
N ILE A 125 30.32 -17.13 -11.06
CA ILE A 125 29.45 -17.30 -12.24
C ILE A 125 29.08 -18.77 -12.43
N ASP A 126 30.05 -19.68 -12.38
CA ASP A 126 29.82 -21.11 -12.58
C ASP A 126 28.92 -21.71 -11.47
N GLN A 127 29.13 -21.31 -10.21
CA GLN A 127 28.29 -21.71 -9.08
C GLN A 127 26.87 -21.15 -9.16
N ALA A 128 26.72 -19.85 -9.46
CA ALA A 128 25.41 -19.21 -9.59
C ALA A 128 24.60 -19.77 -10.76
N ASN A 129 25.24 -20.08 -11.91
CA ASN A 129 24.59 -20.80 -13.01
C ASN A 129 24.10 -22.19 -12.57
N GLY A 130 24.88 -22.91 -11.76
CA GLY A 130 24.46 -24.19 -11.18
C GLY A 130 23.25 -24.08 -10.27
N GLN A 131 23.24 -23.09 -9.36
CA GLN A 131 22.11 -22.79 -8.48
C GLN A 131 20.86 -22.39 -9.27
N LYS A 132 21.01 -21.54 -10.30
CA LYS A 132 19.93 -21.14 -11.20
C LYS A 132 19.33 -22.33 -11.94
N ALA A 133 20.16 -23.18 -12.56
CA ALA A 133 19.68 -24.37 -13.28
C ALA A 133 18.96 -25.37 -12.35
N GLN A 134 19.42 -25.53 -11.10
CA GLN A 134 18.71 -26.32 -10.09
C GLN A 134 17.33 -25.70 -9.76
N ALA A 135 17.29 -24.40 -9.46
CA ALA A 135 16.06 -23.69 -9.11
C ALA A 135 15.06 -23.63 -10.28
N GLU A 136 15.51 -23.54 -11.53
CA GLU A 136 14.65 -23.66 -12.72
C GLU A 136 14.01 -25.06 -12.83
N GLY A 137 14.75 -26.11 -12.46
CA GLY A 137 14.22 -27.47 -12.33
C GLY A 137 13.19 -27.62 -11.20
N GLU A 138 13.53 -27.13 -10.00
CA GLU A 138 12.63 -27.16 -8.82
C GLU A 138 11.34 -26.37 -9.05
N LYS A 139 11.44 -25.19 -9.71
CA LYS A 139 10.31 -24.39 -10.17
C LYS A 139 9.42 -25.18 -11.14
N THR A 140 10.02 -25.81 -12.16
CA THR A 140 9.29 -26.59 -13.17
C THR A 140 8.56 -27.78 -12.55
N GLN A 141 9.20 -28.45 -11.58
CA GLN A 141 8.57 -29.52 -10.80
C GLN A 141 7.39 -28.98 -9.97
N ALA A 142 7.57 -27.86 -9.26
CA ALA A 142 6.52 -27.25 -8.45
C ALA A 142 5.34 -26.72 -9.30
N GLU A 143 5.58 -26.22 -10.51
CA GLU A 143 4.53 -25.84 -11.47
C GLU A 143 3.70 -27.06 -11.92
N SER A 144 4.34 -28.21 -12.14
CA SER A 144 3.66 -29.48 -12.44
C SER A 144 2.86 -30.03 -11.24
N GLU A 145 3.45 -30.00 -10.04
CA GLU A 145 2.77 -30.39 -8.79
C GLU A 145 1.56 -29.50 -8.49
N LYS A 146 1.66 -28.18 -8.72
CA LYS A 146 0.55 -27.23 -8.58
C LYS A 146 -0.58 -27.55 -9.55
N ALA A 147 -0.26 -27.83 -10.82
CA ALA A 147 -1.26 -28.20 -11.83
C ALA A 147 -2.01 -29.49 -11.46
N SER A 148 -1.29 -30.50 -10.96
CA SER A 148 -1.90 -31.75 -10.47
C SER A 148 -2.77 -31.51 -9.23
N ALA A 149 -2.31 -30.71 -8.26
CA ALA A 149 -3.07 -30.40 -7.06
C ALA A 149 -4.35 -29.58 -7.36
N GLU A 150 -4.30 -28.69 -8.35
CA GLU A 150 -5.46 -27.92 -8.82
C GLU A 150 -6.48 -28.82 -9.55
N GLN A 151 -6.02 -29.82 -10.32
CA GLN A 151 -6.90 -30.84 -10.89
C GLN A 151 -7.55 -31.72 -9.80
N ASP A 152 -6.78 -32.14 -8.79
CA ASP A 152 -7.30 -32.90 -7.65
C ASP A 152 -8.35 -32.07 -6.87
N ARG A 153 -8.11 -30.76 -6.70
CA ARG A 153 -9.03 -29.82 -6.05
C ARG A 153 -10.34 -29.69 -6.81
N GLN A 154 -10.29 -29.57 -8.13
CA GLN A 154 -11.48 -29.49 -8.99
C GLN A 154 -12.29 -30.81 -8.97
N ALA A 155 -11.61 -31.96 -8.95
CA ALA A 155 -12.26 -33.26 -8.81
C ALA A 155 -12.94 -33.43 -7.42
N ALA A 156 -12.25 -33.04 -6.34
CA ALA A 156 -12.81 -33.06 -4.99
C ALA A 156 -13.98 -32.08 -4.81
N GLN A 157 -13.95 -30.92 -5.48
CA GLN A 157 -15.07 -29.98 -5.47
C GLN A 157 -16.30 -30.59 -6.16
N ALA A 158 -16.13 -31.19 -7.33
CA ALA A 158 -17.23 -31.87 -8.04
C ALA A 158 -17.80 -33.06 -7.23
N GLU A 159 -16.97 -33.76 -6.44
CA GLU A 159 -17.42 -34.77 -5.49
C GLU A 159 -18.25 -34.15 -4.34
N SER A 160 -17.81 -33.01 -3.79
CA SER A 160 -18.55 -32.29 -2.74
C SER A 160 -19.88 -31.72 -3.24
N ASP A 161 -19.92 -31.18 -4.45
CA ASP A 161 -21.13 -30.65 -5.08
C ASP A 161 -22.17 -31.78 -5.34
N GLN A 162 -21.70 -32.99 -5.68
CA GLN A 162 -22.56 -34.18 -5.77
C GLN A 162 -23.07 -34.64 -4.40
N HIS A 163 -22.23 -34.62 -3.36
CA HIS A 163 -22.68 -34.93 -2.01
C HIS A 163 -23.67 -33.89 -1.46
N GLN A 164 -23.55 -32.61 -1.83
CA GLN A 164 -24.57 -31.60 -1.50
C GLN A 164 -25.91 -31.92 -2.19
N GLN A 165 -25.91 -32.26 -3.48
CA GLN A 165 -27.13 -32.68 -4.18
C GLN A 165 -27.78 -33.92 -3.53
N ALA A 166 -26.98 -34.86 -3.02
CA ALA A 166 -27.48 -36.02 -2.27
C ALA A 166 -28.10 -35.62 -0.91
N ILE A 167 -27.53 -34.65 -0.20
CA ILE A 167 -28.11 -34.05 1.03
C ILE A 167 -29.46 -33.42 0.71
N ASP A 168 -29.53 -32.57 -0.32
CA ASP A 168 -30.75 -31.86 -0.71
C ASP A 168 -31.86 -32.84 -1.13
N GLN A 169 -31.50 -33.89 -1.86
CA GLN A 169 -32.43 -34.96 -2.26
C GLN A 169 -32.93 -35.79 -1.07
N ALA A 170 -32.06 -36.17 -0.14
CA ALA A 170 -32.43 -36.94 1.05
C ALA A 170 -33.29 -36.12 2.04
N GLN A 171 -32.99 -34.83 2.19
CA GLN A 171 -33.81 -33.89 2.96
C GLN A 171 -35.22 -33.77 2.36
N SER A 172 -35.31 -33.54 1.05
CA SER A 172 -36.59 -33.48 0.31
C SER A 172 -37.43 -34.77 0.46
N GLN A 173 -36.78 -35.94 0.46
CA GLN A 173 -37.45 -37.22 0.73
C GLN A 173 -37.95 -37.33 2.18
N ALA A 174 -37.17 -36.86 3.17
CA ALA A 174 -37.58 -36.87 4.57
C ALA A 174 -38.77 -35.93 4.83
N ASP A 175 -38.80 -34.78 4.18
CA ASP A 175 -39.89 -33.80 4.27
C ASP A 175 -41.16 -34.29 3.55
N GLN A 176 -41.01 -34.93 2.39
CA GLN A 176 -42.12 -35.58 1.69
C GLN A 176 -42.72 -36.72 2.52
N ALA A 177 -41.89 -37.57 3.13
CA ALA A 177 -42.35 -38.65 3.99
C ALA A 177 -43.01 -38.14 5.28
N GLN A 178 -42.51 -37.03 5.86
CA GLN A 178 -43.18 -36.35 6.97
C GLN A 178 -44.58 -35.88 6.56
N SER A 179 -44.72 -35.19 5.42
CA SER A 179 -46.02 -34.73 4.92
C SER A 179 -47.02 -35.87 4.69
N GLN A 180 -46.54 -37.03 4.21
CA GLN A 180 -47.36 -38.24 4.06
C GLN A 180 -47.79 -38.83 5.41
N ALA A 181 -46.92 -38.80 6.42
CA ALA A 181 -47.24 -39.24 7.78
C ALA A 181 -48.27 -38.33 8.47
N ASP A 182 -48.18 -37.01 8.27
CA ASP A 182 -49.15 -36.05 8.79
C ASP A 182 -50.53 -36.24 8.14
N GLN A 183 -50.59 -36.40 6.80
CA GLN A 183 -51.85 -36.69 6.10
C GLN A 183 -52.44 -38.05 6.53
N ALA A 184 -51.61 -39.09 6.70
CA ALA A 184 -52.07 -40.39 7.17
C ALA A 184 -52.60 -40.34 8.61
N SER A 185 -51.99 -39.51 9.48
CA SER A 185 -52.46 -39.26 10.84
C SER A 185 -53.81 -38.54 10.84
N ALA A 186 -53.99 -37.52 9.99
CA ALA A 186 -55.25 -36.80 9.82
C ALA A 186 -56.37 -37.71 9.29
N ASP A 187 -56.08 -38.51 8.26
CA ASP A 187 -57.04 -39.47 7.69
C ASP A 187 -57.47 -40.54 8.72
N LYS A 188 -56.53 -41.02 9.55
CA LYS A 188 -56.81 -41.94 10.65
C LYS A 188 -57.72 -41.31 11.70
N ALA A 189 -57.43 -40.07 12.12
CA ALA A 189 -58.25 -39.35 13.09
C ALA A 189 -59.68 -39.09 12.57
N LYS A 190 -59.81 -38.77 11.28
CA LYS A 190 -61.10 -38.64 10.59
C LYS A 190 -61.86 -39.97 10.57
N ALA A 191 -61.22 -41.08 10.21
CA ALA A 191 -61.84 -42.40 10.21
C ALA A 191 -62.26 -42.85 11.63
N GLU A 192 -61.51 -42.48 12.67
CA GLU A 192 -61.88 -42.73 14.08
C GLU A 192 -63.11 -41.92 14.53
N ALA A 193 -63.26 -40.68 14.06
CA ALA A 193 -64.46 -39.88 14.29
C ALA A 193 -65.68 -40.45 13.54
N GLU A 194 -65.50 -40.83 12.27
CA GLU A 194 -66.55 -41.44 11.45
C GLU A 194 -67.01 -42.80 12.00
N GLN A 195 -66.08 -43.61 12.55
CA GLN A 195 -66.42 -44.85 13.25
C GLN A 195 -67.30 -44.57 14.46
N LYS A 196 -66.90 -43.64 15.34
CA LYS A 196 -67.67 -43.28 16.55
C LYS A 196 -69.06 -42.76 16.21
N GLN A 197 -69.19 -41.93 15.18
CA GLN A 197 -70.49 -41.42 14.74
C GLN A 197 -71.37 -42.56 14.20
N ALA A 198 -70.83 -43.46 13.37
CA ALA A 198 -71.60 -44.58 12.84
C ALA A 198 -72.02 -45.59 13.95
N GLU A 199 -71.19 -45.79 14.97
CA GLU A 199 -71.51 -46.60 16.15
C GLU A 199 -72.59 -45.93 17.02
N SER A 200 -72.58 -44.59 17.13
CA SER A 200 -73.65 -43.82 17.80
C SER A 200 -74.97 -43.85 17.01
N ASP A 201 -74.92 -43.62 15.70
CA ASP A 201 -76.10 -43.67 14.81
C ASP A 201 -76.76 -45.05 14.89
N LYS A 202 -75.97 -46.13 14.89
CA LYS A 202 -76.47 -47.49 15.05
C LYS A 202 -77.22 -47.70 16.36
N ALA A 203 -76.72 -47.19 17.49
CA ALA A 203 -77.41 -47.32 18.78
C ALA A 203 -78.81 -46.68 18.77
N THR A 204 -78.96 -45.51 18.14
CA THR A 204 -80.27 -44.85 17.95
C THR A 204 -81.21 -45.65 17.04
N VAL A 205 -80.69 -46.25 15.98
CA VAL A 205 -81.50 -47.07 15.07
C VAL A 205 -81.90 -48.40 15.72
N ASP A 206 -81.00 -49.08 16.43
CA ASP A 206 -81.27 -50.33 17.14
C ASP A 206 -82.35 -50.11 18.25
N GLN A 207 -82.35 -48.95 18.93
CA GLN A 207 -83.45 -48.55 19.82
C GLN A 207 -84.77 -48.38 19.05
N THR A 208 -84.75 -47.69 17.89
CA THR A 208 -85.94 -47.49 17.04
C THR A 208 -86.53 -48.83 16.57
N VAL A 209 -85.69 -49.81 16.25
CA VAL A 209 -86.09 -51.20 15.92
C VAL A 209 -86.80 -51.87 17.11
N ALA A 210 -86.30 -51.71 18.33
CA ALA A 210 -86.91 -52.28 19.53
C ALA A 210 -88.27 -51.65 19.86
N GLU A 211 -88.40 -50.34 19.72
CA GLU A 211 -89.66 -49.61 19.92
C GLU A 211 -90.74 -50.03 18.90
N ALA A 212 -90.40 -50.13 17.62
CA ALA A 212 -91.33 -50.57 16.58
C ALA A 212 -91.79 -52.04 16.79
N GLN A 213 -90.92 -52.93 17.28
CA GLN A 213 -91.30 -54.31 17.63
C GLN A 213 -92.25 -54.36 18.85
N LYS A 214 -92.08 -53.46 19.82
CA LYS A 214 -92.98 -53.31 20.97
C LYS A 214 -94.35 -52.80 20.53
N GLU A 215 -94.41 -51.81 19.64
CA GLU A 215 -95.66 -51.33 19.03
C GLU A 215 -96.39 -52.43 18.25
N GLN A 216 -95.66 -53.22 17.45
CA GLN A 216 -96.24 -54.37 16.74
C GLN A 216 -96.84 -55.38 17.73
N THR A 217 -96.09 -55.74 18.77
CA THR A 217 -96.53 -56.72 19.78
C THR A 217 -97.80 -56.24 20.48
N GLN A 218 -97.88 -54.95 20.84
CA GLN A 218 -99.08 -54.38 21.43
C GLN A 218 -100.26 -54.39 20.45
N ALA A 219 -100.07 -54.02 19.19
CA ALA A 219 -101.14 -54.03 18.19
C ALA A 219 -101.67 -55.45 17.89
N GLU A 220 -100.80 -56.47 17.97
CA GLU A 220 -101.16 -57.89 17.83
C GLU A 220 -101.94 -58.42 19.06
N GLN A 221 -101.65 -57.92 20.27
CA GLN A 221 -102.47 -58.14 21.47
C GLN A 221 -103.83 -57.42 21.37
N ASP A 222 -103.85 -56.15 20.98
CA ASP A 222 -105.06 -55.34 20.81
C ASP A 222 -106.03 -55.98 19.81
N LYS A 223 -105.51 -56.48 18.68
CA LYS A 223 -106.29 -57.26 17.69
C LYS A 223 -106.88 -58.53 18.31
N THR A 224 -106.13 -59.23 19.14
CA THR A 224 -106.58 -60.49 19.78
C THR A 224 -107.73 -60.21 20.76
N GLY A 225 -107.64 -59.14 21.55
CA GLY A 225 -108.73 -58.67 22.40
C GLY A 225 -109.97 -58.24 21.61
N ALA A 226 -109.79 -57.43 20.56
CA ALA A 226 -110.89 -56.97 19.70
C ALA A 226 -111.59 -58.12 18.96
N GLN A 227 -110.86 -59.15 18.52
CA GLN A 227 -111.45 -60.33 17.88
C GLN A 227 -112.30 -61.13 18.89
N ALA A 228 -111.81 -61.30 20.12
CA ALA A 228 -112.59 -61.95 21.19
C ALA A 228 -113.86 -61.16 21.57
N GLU A 229 -113.82 -59.81 21.52
CA GLU A 229 -115.04 -58.99 21.64
C GLU A 229 -116.00 -59.21 20.46
N ALA A 230 -115.50 -59.28 19.21
CA ALA A 230 -116.32 -59.46 18.02
C ALA A 230 -116.99 -60.84 17.96
N ASP A 231 -116.25 -61.91 18.21
CA ASP A 231 -116.77 -63.30 18.21
C ASP A 231 -117.84 -63.50 19.31
N LYS A 232 -117.64 -62.85 20.46
CA LYS A 232 -118.60 -62.79 21.56
C LYS A 232 -119.85 -61.96 21.20
N ALA A 233 -119.68 -60.81 20.54
CA ALA A 233 -120.80 -59.99 20.07
C ALA A 233 -121.64 -60.69 18.98
N ALA A 234 -121.01 -61.44 18.07
CA ALA A 234 -121.71 -62.23 17.05
C ALA A 234 -122.54 -63.37 17.67
N SER A 235 -122.02 -64.01 18.71
CA SER A 235 -122.73 -65.03 19.49
C SER A 235 -123.92 -64.42 20.25
N GLU A 236 -123.72 -63.28 20.93
CA GLU A 236 -124.77 -62.53 21.64
C GLU A 236 -125.87 -62.03 20.69
N LYS A 237 -125.52 -61.62 19.46
CA LYS A 237 -126.48 -61.20 18.42
C LYS A 237 -127.40 -62.35 17.98
N THR A 238 -126.83 -63.54 17.77
CA THR A 238 -127.55 -64.71 17.25
C THR A 238 -128.67 -65.16 18.20
N GLU A 239 -128.41 -65.19 19.51
CA GLU A 239 -129.44 -65.57 20.50
C GLU A 239 -130.47 -64.45 20.74
N ALA A 240 -130.06 -63.18 20.60
CA ALA A 240 -130.97 -62.03 20.70
C ALA A 240 -132.00 -61.98 19.55
N ASP A 241 -131.59 -62.24 18.31
CA ASP A 241 -132.50 -62.26 17.14
C ASP A 241 -133.61 -63.30 17.30
N LYS A 242 -133.23 -64.51 17.74
CA LYS A 242 -134.16 -65.62 18.02
C LYS A 242 -135.16 -65.26 19.12
N THR A 243 -134.69 -64.62 20.20
CA THR A 243 -135.54 -64.17 21.32
C THR A 243 -136.53 -63.06 20.89
N ALA A 244 -136.14 -62.20 19.93
CA ALA A 244 -136.97 -61.11 19.44
C ALA A 244 -138.20 -61.59 18.64
N ALA A 245 -138.07 -62.70 17.90
CA ALA A 245 -139.16 -63.24 17.10
C ALA A 245 -140.35 -63.73 17.94
N ASP A 246 -140.08 -64.51 18.99
CA ASP A 246 -141.12 -65.16 19.80
C ASP A 246 -141.95 -64.16 20.62
N LYS A 247 -141.33 -63.08 21.12
CA LYS A 247 -141.99 -62.12 22.02
C LYS A 247 -142.83 -61.07 21.28
N LEU A 248 -142.49 -60.76 20.03
CA LEU A 248 -143.25 -59.82 19.18
C LEU A 248 -144.71 -60.26 18.96
N ALA A 249 -144.98 -61.57 18.98
CA ALA A 249 -146.34 -62.11 18.89
C ALA A 249 -147.18 -61.91 20.17
N ALA A 250 -146.56 -61.99 21.36
CA ALA A 250 -147.24 -61.81 22.65
C ALA A 250 -147.57 -60.33 22.93
N LEU A 251 -146.67 -59.43 22.54
CA LEU A 251 -146.81 -57.98 22.72
C LEU A 251 -148.12 -57.41 22.16
N LYS A 252 -148.53 -57.84 20.96
CA LYS A 252 -149.53 -57.12 20.16
C LYS A 252 -150.89 -56.89 20.85
N ASN A 253 -151.27 -57.71 21.83
CA ASN A 253 -152.52 -57.58 22.58
C ASN A 253 -152.42 -56.72 23.85
N ALA A 254 -151.21 -56.31 24.26
CA ALA A 254 -150.94 -55.54 25.46
C ALA A 254 -150.70 -54.04 25.17
N LEU A 255 -150.08 -53.74 24.03
CA LEU A 255 -149.54 -52.43 23.64
C LEU A 255 -150.57 -51.29 23.73
N ASP A 256 -151.81 -51.54 23.33
CA ASP A 256 -152.89 -50.55 23.27
C ASP A 256 -153.22 -49.91 24.63
N ASN A 257 -152.80 -50.52 25.75
CA ASN A 257 -153.01 -49.98 27.10
C ASN A 257 -151.77 -49.28 27.71
N GLU A 258 -150.55 -49.46 27.18
CA GLU A 258 -149.34 -48.85 27.79
C GLU A 258 -149.08 -47.41 27.35
N ASN A 259 -149.34 -47.12 26.07
CA ASN A 259 -148.70 -46.02 25.35
C ASN A 259 -148.94 -44.61 25.91
N THR A 260 -150.01 -44.41 26.68
CA THR A 260 -150.33 -43.12 27.31
C THR A 260 -149.42 -42.80 28.51
N ALA A 261 -148.78 -43.79 29.14
CA ALA A 261 -148.06 -43.62 30.40
C ALA A 261 -146.53 -43.59 30.30
N LYS A 262 -145.94 -44.07 29.19
CA LYS A 262 -144.51 -44.44 29.14
C LYS A 262 -143.52 -43.31 28.78
N ALA A 263 -143.93 -42.32 28.00
CA ALA A 263 -143.00 -41.30 27.48
C ALA A 263 -142.32 -40.45 28.58
N ASP A 264 -142.94 -40.35 29.76
CA ASP A 264 -142.66 -39.29 30.72
C ASP A 264 -141.54 -39.56 31.74
N LYS A 265 -141.13 -40.82 31.98
CA LYS A 265 -140.21 -41.20 33.08
C LYS A 265 -138.76 -41.41 32.65
N ASP A 266 -138.54 -42.19 31.59
CA ASP A 266 -137.22 -42.76 31.26
C ASP A 266 -136.15 -41.71 30.85
N ALA A 267 -136.53 -40.44 30.68
CA ALA A 267 -135.64 -39.33 30.30
C ALA A 267 -134.80 -38.76 31.47
N ALA A 268 -135.29 -38.83 32.71
CA ALA A 268 -134.69 -38.11 33.83
C ALA A 268 -133.49 -38.85 34.48
N ASP A 269 -133.59 -40.19 34.60
CA ASP A 269 -132.69 -40.98 35.46
C ASP A 269 -131.23 -41.06 34.96
N ARG A 270 -131.00 -40.99 33.64
CA ARG A 270 -129.66 -41.20 33.05
C ARG A 270 -128.67 -40.05 33.28
N LYS A 271 -129.12 -38.86 33.70
CA LYS A 271 -128.28 -37.65 33.69
C LYS A 271 -127.47 -37.38 34.97
N VAL A 272 -127.64 -38.21 36.00
CA VAL A 272 -127.08 -37.98 37.34
C VAL A 272 -125.71 -38.66 37.56
N ALA A 273 -125.46 -39.81 36.92
CA ALA A 273 -124.42 -40.75 37.37
C ALA A 273 -122.98 -40.38 36.98
N ASP A 274 -122.77 -39.69 35.85
CA ASP A 274 -121.49 -39.70 35.13
C ASP A 274 -120.48 -38.60 35.53
N LEU A 275 -120.67 -37.90 36.66
CA LEU A 275 -120.08 -36.56 36.89
C LEU A 275 -119.23 -36.37 38.18
N GLU A 276 -118.95 -37.39 38.99
CA GLU A 276 -118.53 -37.19 40.42
C GLU A 276 -117.08 -37.56 40.86
N LYS A 277 -116.02 -37.56 40.01
CA LYS A 277 -114.63 -37.87 40.50
C LYS A 277 -113.40 -37.10 39.97
N GLU A 278 -112.49 -36.82 40.91
CA GLU A 278 -111.02 -36.56 40.87
C GLU A 278 -110.45 -35.25 40.28
N ASP A 279 -109.19 -34.94 40.66
CA ASP A 279 -108.52 -33.62 40.80
C ASP A 279 -107.02 -33.72 40.42
N GLY A 280 -106.37 -32.64 39.94
CA GLY A 280 -105.15 -32.74 39.10
C GLY A 280 -104.03 -31.70 39.27
N GLY A 281 -103.13 -31.91 40.25
CA GLY A 281 -101.67 -31.80 40.05
C GLY A 281 -100.97 -30.45 39.80
N LEU A 282 -101.65 -29.30 39.89
CA LEU A 282 -101.13 -28.00 39.42
C LEU A 282 -99.89 -27.40 40.14
N ALA A 283 -99.45 -27.94 41.28
CA ALA A 283 -98.40 -27.31 42.11
C ALA A 283 -96.97 -27.52 41.58
N ASP A 284 -96.62 -28.74 41.17
CA ASP A 284 -95.22 -29.11 40.86
C ASP A 284 -94.69 -28.45 39.57
N LEU A 285 -95.57 -28.14 38.63
CA LEU A 285 -95.24 -27.45 37.37
C LEU A 285 -94.75 -26.01 37.60
N ALA A 286 -95.24 -25.33 38.65
CA ALA A 286 -94.84 -23.96 38.97
C ALA A 286 -93.36 -23.85 39.37
N ALA A 287 -92.87 -24.82 40.17
CA ALA A 287 -91.49 -24.84 40.65
C ALA A 287 -90.48 -25.11 39.52
N GLN A 288 -90.82 -26.00 38.59
CA GLN A 288 -89.96 -26.35 37.45
C GLN A 288 -89.75 -25.17 36.50
N LEU A 289 -90.81 -24.37 36.26
CA LEU A 289 -90.72 -23.14 35.47
C LEU A 289 -89.79 -22.09 36.08
N GLN A 290 -89.76 -21.95 37.41
CA GLN A 290 -88.88 -20.99 38.07
C GLN A 290 -87.41 -21.39 38.01
N ALA A 291 -87.09 -22.68 38.18
CA ALA A 291 -85.73 -23.19 38.02
C ALA A 291 -85.18 -22.99 36.59
N ALA A 292 -86.02 -23.20 35.56
CA ALA A 292 -85.64 -22.99 34.17
C ALA A 292 -85.30 -21.52 33.83
N LYS A 293 -85.97 -20.54 34.49
CA LYS A 293 -85.69 -19.10 34.31
C LYS A 293 -84.30 -18.72 34.85
N GLN A 294 -83.90 -19.28 35.98
CA GLN A 294 -82.58 -19.04 36.55
C GLN A 294 -81.47 -19.63 35.67
N ALA A 295 -81.59 -20.91 35.27
CA ALA A 295 -80.60 -21.58 34.44
C ALA A 295 -80.37 -20.89 33.07
N ALA A 296 -81.41 -20.34 32.45
CA ALA A 296 -81.28 -19.54 31.23
C ALA A 296 -80.53 -18.21 31.47
N THR A 297 -80.74 -17.56 32.62
CA THR A 297 -80.06 -16.30 32.97
C THR A 297 -78.57 -16.52 33.21
N GLU A 298 -78.21 -17.59 33.91
CA GLU A 298 -76.81 -17.96 34.21
C GLU A 298 -76.05 -18.37 32.94
N ALA A 299 -76.69 -19.09 32.01
CA ALA A 299 -76.09 -19.45 30.73
C ALA A 299 -75.87 -18.25 29.80
N ASP A 300 -76.81 -17.29 29.78
CA ASP A 300 -76.70 -16.06 28.99
C ASP A 300 -75.56 -15.15 29.48
N GLN A 301 -75.32 -15.07 30.80
CA GLN A 301 -74.15 -14.38 31.35
C GLN A 301 -72.84 -15.07 30.95
N ALA A 302 -72.77 -16.41 31.06
CA ALA A 302 -71.59 -17.18 30.65
C ALA A 302 -71.28 -17.06 29.14
N GLN A 303 -72.30 -16.83 28.30
CA GLN A 303 -72.11 -16.49 26.89
C GLN A 303 -71.46 -15.10 26.72
N ALA A 304 -71.91 -14.09 27.46
CA ALA A 304 -71.38 -12.73 27.39
C ALA A 304 -69.93 -12.63 27.90
N ASP A 305 -69.59 -13.33 28.99
CA ASP A 305 -68.23 -13.36 29.53
C ASP A 305 -67.24 -14.02 28.56
N ALA A 306 -67.67 -15.06 27.84
CA ALA A 306 -66.86 -15.71 26.80
C ALA A 306 -66.66 -14.83 25.55
N ASP A 307 -67.66 -14.00 25.18
CA ASP A 307 -67.57 -13.03 24.09
C ASP A 307 -66.58 -11.89 24.42
N ALA A 308 -66.60 -11.42 25.67
CA ALA A 308 -65.61 -10.45 26.16
C ALA A 308 -64.17 -11.03 26.18
N ALA A 309 -64.01 -12.29 26.61
CA ALA A 309 -62.72 -12.98 26.61
C ALA A 309 -62.18 -13.20 25.19
N GLN A 310 -63.04 -13.61 24.24
CA GLN A 310 -62.66 -13.80 22.84
C GLN A 310 -62.17 -12.49 22.20
N LYS A 311 -62.86 -11.36 22.45
CA LYS A 311 -62.45 -10.04 21.94
C LYS A 311 -61.13 -9.55 22.53
N ALA A 312 -60.85 -9.88 23.80
CA ALA A 312 -59.56 -9.58 24.42
C ALA A 312 -58.42 -10.40 23.79
N ALA A 313 -58.66 -11.69 23.50
CA ALA A 313 -57.68 -12.57 22.87
C ALA A 313 -57.41 -12.21 21.39
N ASP A 314 -58.45 -11.89 20.61
CA ASP A 314 -58.30 -11.37 19.23
C ASP A 314 -57.47 -10.09 19.19
N LYS A 315 -57.66 -9.19 20.16
CA LYS A 315 -56.84 -7.98 20.27
C LYS A 315 -55.39 -8.33 20.63
N ALA A 316 -55.16 -9.21 21.59
CA ALA A 316 -53.81 -9.65 21.97
C ALA A 316 -53.06 -10.30 20.80
N LYS A 317 -53.73 -11.17 20.03
CA LYS A 317 -53.24 -11.75 18.77
C LYS A 317 -52.81 -10.66 17.78
N THR A 318 -53.68 -9.66 17.56
CA THR A 318 -53.42 -8.55 16.63
C THR A 318 -52.24 -7.68 17.08
N ASP A 319 -52.21 -7.31 18.37
CA ASP A 319 -51.14 -6.51 18.96
C ASP A 319 -49.78 -7.23 18.87
N LYS A 320 -49.75 -8.54 19.15
CA LYS A 320 -48.52 -9.34 19.15
C LYS A 320 -48.03 -9.68 17.74
N ALA A 321 -48.92 -9.92 16.79
CA ALA A 321 -48.54 -10.05 15.38
C ALA A 321 -47.91 -8.74 14.84
N ALA A 322 -48.41 -7.58 15.28
CA ALA A 322 -47.83 -6.28 14.91
C ALA A 322 -46.46 -6.03 15.56
N ASP A 323 -46.27 -6.37 16.85
CA ASP A 323 -44.97 -6.29 17.53
C ASP A 323 -43.96 -7.23 16.84
N ALA A 324 -44.32 -8.50 16.59
CA ALA A 324 -43.45 -9.44 15.88
C ALA A 324 -43.00 -8.93 14.50
N ALA A 325 -43.92 -8.36 13.71
CA ALA A 325 -43.58 -7.76 12.41
C ALA A 325 -42.64 -6.55 12.53
N ALA A 326 -42.85 -5.68 13.52
CA ALA A 326 -41.96 -4.53 13.78
C ALA A 326 -40.57 -4.96 14.28
N LYS A 327 -40.50 -6.02 15.10
CA LYS A 327 -39.25 -6.61 15.59
C LYS A 327 -38.46 -7.28 14.48
N GLN A 328 -39.13 -7.98 13.56
CA GLN A 328 -38.48 -8.55 12.38
C GLN A 328 -37.86 -7.45 11.51
N GLN A 329 -38.61 -6.38 11.19
CA GLN A 329 -38.07 -5.25 10.41
C GLN A 329 -36.86 -4.59 11.10
N ALA A 330 -36.86 -4.51 12.43
CA ALA A 330 -35.71 -4.01 13.18
C ALA A 330 -34.50 -4.97 13.16
N ALA A 331 -34.74 -6.29 13.14
CA ALA A 331 -33.69 -7.28 12.96
C ALA A 331 -33.10 -7.27 11.55
N ASP A 332 -33.94 -7.20 10.52
CA ASP A 332 -33.53 -7.11 9.12
C ASP A 332 -32.66 -5.86 8.88
N ALA A 333 -33.08 -4.71 9.44
CA ALA A 333 -32.33 -3.45 9.35
C ALA A 333 -30.99 -3.49 10.11
N ALA A 334 -30.96 -4.12 11.29
CA ALA A 334 -29.72 -4.29 12.06
C ALA A 334 -28.74 -5.27 11.38
N GLN A 335 -29.25 -6.31 10.72
CA GLN A 335 -28.45 -7.24 9.93
C GLN A 335 -27.86 -6.52 8.69
N ALA A 336 -28.64 -5.72 7.98
CA ALA A 336 -28.15 -4.93 6.84
C ALA A 336 -27.05 -3.93 7.22
N ASP A 337 -27.16 -3.28 8.40
CA ASP A 337 -26.09 -2.43 8.96
C ASP A 337 -24.83 -3.24 9.31
N ALA A 338 -24.98 -4.43 9.89
CA ALA A 338 -23.88 -5.33 10.18
C ALA A 338 -23.17 -5.81 8.90
N ASP A 339 -23.89 -6.17 7.84
CA ASP A 339 -23.32 -6.63 6.58
C ASP A 339 -22.65 -5.50 5.78
N ALA A 340 -23.21 -4.28 5.83
CA ALA A 340 -22.56 -3.09 5.30
C ALA A 340 -21.22 -2.81 6.01
N LYS A 341 -21.20 -2.87 7.35
CA LYS A 341 -19.97 -2.70 8.14
C LYS A 341 -18.98 -3.84 7.94
N LYS A 342 -19.45 -5.08 7.75
CA LYS A 342 -18.61 -6.22 7.38
C LYS A 342 -17.87 -5.96 6.07
N THR A 343 -18.56 -5.41 5.06
CA THR A 343 -17.96 -5.08 3.76
C THR A 343 -16.83 -4.05 3.87
N VAL A 344 -16.94 -3.11 4.82
CA VAL A 344 -15.84 -2.17 5.15
C VAL A 344 -14.72 -2.90 5.90
N ALA A 345 -15.04 -3.68 6.93
CA ALA A 345 -14.05 -4.42 7.73
C ALA A 345 -13.22 -5.42 6.90
N ASP A 346 -13.88 -6.18 6.01
CA ASP A 346 -13.25 -7.16 5.11
C ASP A 346 -12.24 -6.53 4.14
N SER A 347 -12.34 -5.22 3.88
CA SER A 347 -11.45 -4.47 2.99
C SER A 347 -10.50 -3.50 3.72
N ALA A 348 -10.67 -3.30 5.03
CA ALA A 348 -9.97 -2.27 5.79
C ALA A 348 -8.44 -2.46 5.82
N ASP A 349 -7.96 -3.65 6.18
CA ASP A 349 -6.52 -3.94 6.23
C ASP A 349 -5.88 -3.80 4.84
N ALA A 350 -6.54 -4.28 3.79
CA ALA A 350 -6.06 -4.16 2.41
C ALA A 350 -5.99 -2.70 1.94
N LYS A 351 -6.97 -1.87 2.31
CA LYS A 351 -6.99 -0.43 2.00
C LYS A 351 -5.89 0.33 2.74
N LEU A 352 -5.67 0.02 4.03
CA LEU A 352 -4.58 0.59 4.80
C LEU A 352 -3.21 0.20 4.23
N GLN A 353 -3.03 -1.07 3.82
CA GLN A 353 -1.81 -1.57 3.18
C GLN A 353 -1.55 -0.99 1.77
N GLN A 354 -2.57 -0.49 1.07
CA GLN A 354 -2.42 0.19 -0.22
C GLN A 354 -2.17 1.70 -0.11
N GLY A 355 -2.24 2.25 1.12
CA GLY A 355 -1.92 3.63 1.44
C GLY A 355 -2.67 4.65 0.58
N ALA A 356 -1.91 5.62 0.06
CA ALA A 356 -2.40 6.76 -0.71
C ALA A 356 -3.33 6.37 -1.86
N THR A 357 -3.06 5.25 -2.56
CA THR A 357 -3.90 4.82 -3.70
C THR A 357 -5.32 4.49 -3.28
N SER A 358 -5.50 3.70 -2.21
CA SER A 358 -6.83 3.35 -1.69
C SER A 358 -7.55 4.57 -1.11
N TYR A 359 -6.82 5.51 -0.48
CA TYR A 359 -7.38 6.80 -0.07
C TYR A 359 -7.88 7.62 -1.26
N TYR A 360 -7.06 7.84 -2.29
CA TYR A 360 -7.47 8.60 -3.48
C TYR A 360 -8.64 7.94 -4.22
N LEU A 361 -8.69 6.59 -4.26
CA LEU A 361 -9.80 5.86 -4.87
C LEU A 361 -11.11 6.04 -4.09
N ASP A 362 -11.09 5.89 -2.76
CA ASP A 362 -12.26 6.10 -1.89
C ASP A 362 -12.78 7.55 -1.91
N LYS A 363 -11.90 8.53 -2.10
CA LYS A 363 -12.26 9.95 -2.25
C LYS A 363 -12.62 10.34 -3.70
N GLY A 364 -12.52 9.41 -4.64
CA GLY A 364 -12.85 9.62 -6.06
C GLY A 364 -11.81 10.41 -6.87
N ALA A 365 -10.61 10.65 -6.32
CA ALA A 365 -9.52 11.41 -6.93
C ALA A 365 -8.77 10.58 -7.98
N GLN A 366 -9.47 10.21 -9.06
CA GLN A 366 -9.00 9.32 -10.14
C GLN A 366 -7.66 9.74 -10.74
N ARG A 367 -7.37 11.05 -10.82
CA ARG A 367 -6.11 11.58 -11.33
C ARG A 367 -4.93 11.27 -10.40
N ALA A 368 -5.11 11.47 -9.09
CA ALA A 368 -4.11 11.18 -8.07
C ALA A 368 -3.84 9.67 -7.94
N TYR A 369 -4.91 8.86 -7.97
CA TYR A 369 -4.80 7.40 -8.05
C TYR A 369 -3.97 6.95 -9.26
N LYS A 370 -4.25 7.49 -10.45
CA LYS A 370 -3.51 7.18 -11.69
C LYS A 370 -2.03 7.56 -11.62
N ILE A 371 -1.70 8.73 -11.07
CA ILE A 371 -0.30 9.18 -10.92
C ILE A 371 0.53 8.18 -10.07
N LEU A 372 -0.11 7.42 -9.18
CA LEU A 372 0.54 6.39 -8.37
C LEU A 372 0.38 4.95 -8.92
N THR A 373 -0.31 4.73 -10.05
CA THR A 373 -0.65 3.37 -10.53
C THR A 373 -0.55 3.17 -12.05
N ASP A 374 -0.38 4.23 -12.84
CA ASP A 374 -0.51 4.22 -14.30
C ASP A 374 0.77 4.73 -14.98
N GLY A 375 1.44 3.84 -15.73
CA GLY A 375 2.73 4.14 -16.37
C GLY A 375 2.63 5.13 -17.53
N ASP A 376 1.44 5.35 -18.09
CA ASP A 376 1.20 6.40 -19.10
C ASP A 376 1.13 7.80 -18.46
N GLU A 377 0.99 7.90 -17.13
CA GLU A 377 0.85 9.15 -16.38
C GLU A 377 2.12 9.51 -15.59
N THR A 378 2.90 8.50 -15.17
CA THR A 378 4.11 8.66 -14.34
C THR A 378 5.29 7.88 -14.93
N MET A 379 6.26 8.61 -15.48
CA MET A 379 7.46 8.08 -16.15
C MET A 379 8.36 7.22 -15.24
N TYR A 380 8.31 7.45 -13.93
CA TYR A 380 9.16 6.80 -12.93
C TYR A 380 8.39 5.90 -11.95
N LEU A 381 7.24 5.36 -12.38
CA LEU A 381 6.32 4.56 -11.54
C LEU A 381 7.00 3.36 -10.85
N GLN A 382 8.07 2.80 -11.43
CA GLN A 382 8.79 1.65 -10.85
C GLN A 382 9.43 1.92 -9.47
N TYR A 383 9.61 3.19 -9.09
CA TYR A 383 10.13 3.56 -7.76
C TYR A 383 9.03 3.72 -6.70
N VAL A 384 7.75 3.75 -7.09
CA VAL A 384 6.62 3.92 -6.18
C VAL A 384 6.21 2.57 -5.60
N HIS A 385 6.22 2.43 -4.28
CA HIS A 385 5.91 1.19 -3.57
C HIS A 385 4.63 1.38 -2.74
N ASN A 386 3.50 1.45 -3.45
CA ASN A 386 2.18 1.85 -2.94
C ASN A 386 1.80 1.23 -1.59
N GLY A 387 1.86 2.06 -0.54
CA GLY A 387 1.48 1.73 0.83
C GLY A 387 2.56 1.04 1.67
N ASP A 388 3.76 0.82 1.13
CA ASP A 388 4.93 0.46 1.95
C ASP A 388 5.14 1.51 3.04
N LYS A 389 5.39 1.05 4.26
CA LYS A 389 5.45 1.90 5.46
C LYS A 389 6.46 3.06 5.33
N ALA A 390 7.56 2.85 4.61
CA ALA A 390 8.64 3.82 4.45
C ALA A 390 8.55 4.66 3.16
N ASP A 391 7.73 4.26 2.19
CA ASP A 391 7.48 4.96 0.92
C ASP A 391 6.59 6.21 1.11
N ALA A 392 6.67 7.23 0.24
CA ALA A 392 5.90 8.46 0.41
C ALA A 392 4.38 8.26 0.22
N THR A 393 3.95 7.12 -0.31
CA THR A 393 2.54 6.71 -0.40
C THR A 393 1.98 6.10 0.89
N SER A 394 2.80 5.87 1.92
CA SER A 394 2.31 5.44 3.25
C SER A 394 1.49 6.54 3.92
N ILE A 395 0.39 6.17 4.61
CA ILE A 395 -0.52 7.16 5.24
C ILE A 395 0.19 7.95 6.34
N ASP A 396 1.06 7.31 7.11
CA ASP A 396 1.85 7.97 8.15
C ASP A 396 2.84 8.97 7.55
N ASN A 397 3.39 8.67 6.36
CA ASN A 397 4.24 9.58 5.59
C ASN A 397 3.45 10.72 4.93
N MET A 398 2.22 10.47 4.45
CA MET A 398 1.31 11.54 4.00
C MET A 398 0.99 12.51 5.14
N LEU A 399 0.69 12.02 6.34
CA LEU A 399 0.43 12.85 7.52
C LEU A 399 1.67 13.68 7.90
N ARG A 400 2.86 13.08 7.89
CA ARG A 400 4.13 13.80 8.08
C ARG A 400 4.37 14.87 7.01
N ALA A 401 4.08 14.58 5.75
CA ALA A 401 4.23 15.52 4.65
C ALA A 401 3.27 16.73 4.77
N LEU A 402 2.05 16.53 5.28
CA LEU A 402 1.08 17.60 5.53
C LEU A 402 1.56 18.56 6.63
N GLU A 403 2.25 18.09 7.67
CA GLU A 403 2.86 18.97 8.68
C GLU A 403 4.00 19.82 8.10
N TYR A 404 4.77 19.34 7.13
CA TYR A 404 5.73 20.19 6.40
C TYR A 404 5.03 21.24 5.49
N ILE A 405 3.82 20.96 4.99
CA ILE A 405 3.02 21.99 4.30
C ILE A 405 2.52 23.05 5.30
N LYS A 406 2.22 22.70 6.56
CA LYS A 406 1.95 23.69 7.62
C LYS A 406 3.16 24.58 7.91
N GLU A 407 4.36 24.00 8.02
CA GLU A 407 5.59 24.78 8.20
C GLU A 407 5.80 25.76 7.03
N CYS A 408 5.62 25.28 5.78
CA CYS A 408 5.62 26.11 4.58
C CYS A 408 4.60 27.28 4.65
N ASN A 409 3.41 27.02 5.20
CA ASN A 409 2.35 28.01 5.34
C ASN A 409 2.63 29.05 6.44
N GLU A 410 3.16 28.66 7.60
CA GLU A 410 3.60 29.63 8.62
C GLU A 410 4.78 30.48 8.12
N ILE A 411 5.71 29.89 7.34
CA ILE A 411 6.77 30.63 6.66
C ILE A 411 6.17 31.67 5.69
N ARG A 412 5.28 31.27 4.78
CA ARG A 412 4.62 32.18 3.83
C ARG A 412 3.81 33.28 4.53
N LYS A 413 3.10 32.94 5.59
CA LYS A 413 2.36 33.86 6.46
C LYS A 413 3.27 34.87 7.17
N SER A 414 4.50 34.48 7.54
CA SER A 414 5.52 35.42 8.05
C SER A 414 6.02 36.40 6.99
N GLU A 415 6.03 36.01 5.71
CA GLU A 415 6.31 36.87 4.54
C GLU A 415 5.09 37.70 4.09
N GLY A 416 3.93 37.55 4.74
CA GLY A 416 2.67 38.21 4.37
C GLY A 416 1.97 37.62 3.14
N LEU A 417 2.34 36.40 2.74
CA LEU A 417 1.76 35.66 1.60
C LEU A 417 0.57 34.79 2.02
N PRO A 418 -0.36 34.47 1.11
CA PRO A 418 -1.45 33.55 1.39
C PRO A 418 -0.95 32.10 1.55
N GLU A 419 -1.60 31.37 2.44
CA GLU A 419 -1.41 29.94 2.66
C GLU A 419 -1.68 29.12 1.39
N LEU A 420 -0.86 28.10 1.16
CA LEU A 420 -1.02 27.11 0.11
C LEU A 420 -2.09 26.08 0.49
N LYS A 421 -2.88 25.66 -0.50
CA LYS A 421 -3.85 24.57 -0.38
C LYS A 421 -3.29 23.25 -0.87
N VAL A 422 -3.69 22.15 -0.25
CA VAL A 422 -3.32 20.80 -0.68
C VAL A 422 -4.24 20.38 -1.83
N SER A 423 -3.68 19.71 -2.85
CA SER A 423 -4.45 19.10 -3.94
C SER A 423 -4.07 17.64 -4.11
N ASP A 424 -5.04 16.73 -4.28
CA ASP A 424 -4.77 15.29 -4.42
C ASP A 424 -3.77 15.00 -5.56
N GLU A 425 -3.94 15.68 -6.70
CA GLU A 425 -3.07 15.55 -7.87
C GLU A 425 -1.63 15.99 -7.57
N LEU A 426 -1.43 17.14 -6.93
CA LEU A 426 -0.09 17.63 -6.57
C LEU A 426 0.53 16.79 -5.45
N MET A 427 -0.27 16.26 -4.52
CA MET A 427 0.17 15.36 -3.47
C MET A 427 0.72 14.07 -4.08
N ALA A 428 -0.04 13.42 -4.98
CA ALA A 428 0.43 12.25 -5.73
C ALA A 428 1.68 12.52 -6.59
N MET A 429 1.77 13.70 -7.22
CA MET A 429 2.99 14.10 -7.96
C MET A 429 4.22 14.22 -7.05
N ALA A 430 4.06 14.83 -5.87
CA ALA A 430 5.13 14.96 -4.90
C ALA A 430 5.54 13.61 -4.30
N GLN A 431 4.60 12.70 -4.07
CA GLN A 431 4.88 11.33 -3.65
C GLN A 431 5.74 10.62 -4.70
N ALA A 432 5.25 10.48 -5.95
CA ALA A 432 5.99 9.84 -7.03
C ALA A 432 7.37 10.46 -7.34
N ASN A 433 7.52 11.78 -7.14
CA ASN A 433 8.83 12.45 -7.23
C ASN A 433 9.75 12.16 -6.03
N THR A 434 9.18 12.07 -4.82
CA THR A 434 9.93 11.73 -3.60
C THR A 434 10.47 10.31 -3.69
N ASP A 435 9.67 9.37 -4.17
CA ASP A 435 10.08 7.97 -4.22
C ASP A 435 11.11 7.71 -5.32
N TYR A 436 10.98 8.37 -6.48
CA TYR A 436 12.06 8.48 -7.46
C TYR A 436 13.36 9.06 -6.87
N ALA A 437 13.25 10.09 -6.02
CA ALA A 437 14.39 10.75 -5.40
C ALA A 437 15.08 9.92 -4.29
N ASN A 438 14.52 8.76 -3.89
CA ASN A 438 15.19 7.83 -2.97
C ASN A 438 16.51 7.29 -3.52
N GLU A 439 16.61 7.19 -4.84
CA GLU A 439 17.80 6.74 -5.58
C GLU A 439 18.44 7.86 -6.42
N ASN A 440 17.71 8.95 -6.69
CA ASN A 440 18.10 9.99 -7.65
C ASN A 440 18.26 11.36 -7.01
N THR A 441 19.48 11.89 -6.98
CA THR A 441 19.80 13.22 -6.40
C THR A 441 19.56 14.40 -7.36
N HIS A 442 18.51 14.32 -8.19
CA HIS A 442 18.14 15.34 -9.17
C HIS A 442 16.62 15.37 -9.44
N HIS A 443 16.13 16.47 -10.02
CA HIS A 443 14.71 16.65 -10.34
C HIS A 443 14.21 15.65 -11.39
N SER A 444 13.04 15.06 -11.15
CA SER A 444 12.40 14.11 -12.07
C SER A 444 11.93 14.78 -13.38
N MET A 445 11.53 16.06 -13.28
CA MET A 445 10.92 16.85 -14.35
C MET A 445 9.64 16.26 -14.97
N GLN A 446 9.09 15.16 -14.44
CA GLN A 446 8.07 14.35 -15.13
C GLN A 446 6.68 14.99 -15.22
N PHE A 447 6.35 15.93 -14.32
CA PHE A 447 4.99 16.50 -14.20
C PHE A 447 4.87 17.98 -14.63
N GLY A 448 5.96 18.65 -15.01
CA GLY A 448 5.93 20.06 -15.48
C GLY A 448 5.56 21.11 -14.42
N VAL A 449 5.57 20.74 -13.14
CA VAL A 449 5.35 21.62 -11.97
C VAL A 449 6.67 22.14 -11.40
N ALA A 450 6.62 23.21 -10.59
CA ALA A 450 7.79 23.65 -9.82
C ALA A 450 8.04 22.70 -8.65
N GLU A 451 9.30 22.45 -8.29
CA GLU A 451 9.70 21.43 -7.32
C GLU A 451 10.87 21.90 -6.41
N ASN A 452 10.80 21.52 -5.14
CA ASN A 452 11.94 21.52 -4.20
C ASN A 452 12.28 20.07 -3.81
N LEU A 453 13.57 19.73 -3.69
CA LEU A 453 14.03 18.41 -3.22
C LEU A 453 14.95 18.52 -2.00
N ALA A 454 14.85 17.56 -1.08
CA ALA A 454 15.69 17.47 0.12
C ALA A 454 15.96 16.02 0.51
N TRP A 455 17.11 15.80 1.15
CA TRP A 455 17.58 14.50 1.64
C TRP A 455 18.24 14.66 3.02
N GLY A 456 18.14 13.64 3.88
CA GLY A 456 18.82 13.62 5.19
C GLY A 456 18.32 14.65 6.20
N PHE A 457 17.07 15.09 6.07
CA PHE A 457 16.39 15.94 7.03
C PHE A 457 15.72 15.11 8.14
N SER A 458 15.33 15.78 9.22
CA SER A 458 14.55 15.18 10.31
C SER A 458 13.50 16.19 10.81
N GLU A 459 12.60 15.76 11.69
CA GLU A 459 11.60 16.66 12.29
C GLU A 459 12.26 17.78 13.13
N GLU A 460 13.45 17.53 13.70
CA GLU A 460 14.29 18.57 14.34
C GLU A 460 15.11 19.41 13.34
N ASN A 461 15.27 18.92 12.10
CA ASN A 461 16.11 19.49 11.06
C ASN A 461 15.41 19.56 9.71
N SER A 462 14.27 20.27 9.68
CA SER A 462 13.38 20.44 8.54
C SER A 462 14.09 20.90 7.24
N PRO A 463 13.62 20.46 6.05
CA PRO A 463 14.06 20.98 4.75
C PRO A 463 14.07 22.50 4.64
N PHE A 464 13.14 23.20 5.32
CA PHE A 464 13.01 24.65 5.22
C PHE A 464 14.21 25.43 5.79
N LYS A 465 15.02 24.85 6.68
CA LYS A 465 16.31 25.45 7.10
C LYS A 465 17.29 25.63 5.94
N LEU A 466 17.17 24.81 4.91
CA LEU A 466 17.96 24.94 3.68
C LEU A 466 17.16 25.68 2.60
N TRP A 467 15.94 25.23 2.29
CA TRP A 467 15.11 25.80 1.22
C TRP A 467 14.68 27.25 1.46
N TYR A 468 14.45 27.66 2.72
CA TYR A 468 14.02 29.02 3.08
C TYR A 468 15.15 29.80 3.74
N ASP A 469 15.57 29.47 4.98
CA ASP A 469 16.46 30.35 5.78
C ASP A 469 17.78 30.68 5.04
N LYS A 470 18.46 29.64 4.54
CA LYS A 470 19.76 29.76 3.89
C LYS A 470 19.68 30.43 2.52
N GLU A 471 18.68 30.08 1.72
CA GLU A 471 18.49 30.62 0.36
C GLU A 471 17.95 32.06 0.39
N LYS A 472 17.07 32.39 1.35
CA LYS A 472 16.63 33.77 1.62
C LYS A 472 17.82 34.68 1.92
N ALA A 473 18.74 34.27 2.79
CA ALA A 473 19.93 35.06 3.11
C ALA A 473 20.81 35.35 1.89
N ILE A 474 20.93 34.39 0.95
CA ILE A 474 21.63 34.57 -0.33
C ILE A 474 20.88 35.55 -1.23
N TYR A 475 19.54 35.41 -1.34
CA TYR A 475 18.71 36.30 -2.14
C TYR A 475 18.70 37.75 -1.62
N GLU A 476 18.56 37.95 -0.31
CA GLU A 476 18.56 39.27 0.33
C GLU A 476 19.91 39.98 0.17
N GLN A 477 21.02 39.26 0.29
CA GLN A 477 22.36 39.83 0.04
C GLN A 477 22.53 40.19 -1.45
N ALA A 478 22.05 39.37 -2.38
CA ALA A 478 22.08 39.70 -3.82
C ALA A 478 21.19 40.92 -4.15
N VAL A 479 20.00 41.04 -3.55
CA VAL A 479 19.13 42.22 -3.68
C VAL A 479 19.77 43.48 -3.09
N LYS A 480 20.53 43.35 -2.01
CA LYS A 480 21.28 44.45 -1.39
C LYS A 480 22.46 44.92 -2.25
N GLU A 481 23.12 44.01 -2.96
CA GLU A 481 24.17 44.32 -3.94
C GLU A 481 23.60 44.88 -5.25
N ASN A 482 22.44 44.39 -5.69
CA ASN A 482 21.75 44.83 -6.90
C ASN A 482 20.21 44.91 -6.69
N PRO A 483 19.67 46.07 -6.29
CA PRO A 483 18.24 46.23 -6.00
C PRO A 483 17.28 45.94 -7.16
N ALA A 484 17.77 45.87 -8.41
CA ALA A 484 16.94 45.49 -9.54
C ALA A 484 16.45 44.03 -9.47
N ILE A 485 17.20 43.14 -8.79
CA ILE A 485 16.88 41.71 -8.60
C ILE A 485 15.51 41.52 -7.93
N LYS A 486 15.11 42.42 -7.03
CA LYS A 486 13.82 42.35 -6.32
C LYS A 486 12.59 42.47 -7.23
N ASN A 487 12.76 43.00 -8.45
CA ASN A 487 11.68 43.21 -9.41
C ASN A 487 11.67 42.18 -10.55
N LEU A 488 12.49 41.12 -10.46
CA LEU A 488 12.54 40.02 -11.43
C LEU A 488 11.65 38.87 -10.96
N SER A 489 10.82 38.33 -11.87
CA SER A 489 10.19 37.03 -11.65
C SER A 489 11.24 35.90 -11.60
N PRO A 490 10.94 34.74 -11.00
CA PRO A 490 11.88 33.60 -11.00
C PRO A 490 12.38 33.24 -12.40
N TYR A 491 11.48 33.24 -13.40
CA TYR A 491 11.82 33.08 -14.81
C TYR A 491 12.81 34.15 -15.29
N ALA A 492 12.55 35.44 -15.07
CA ALA A 492 13.46 36.51 -15.50
C ALA A 492 14.83 36.43 -14.79
N LEU A 493 14.85 36.00 -13.52
CA LEU A 493 16.07 35.75 -12.76
C LEU A 493 16.87 34.57 -13.32
N GLN A 494 16.21 33.50 -13.76
CA GLN A 494 16.84 32.32 -14.38
C GLN A 494 17.69 32.68 -15.61
N TYR A 495 17.20 33.58 -16.48
CA TYR A 495 17.92 33.99 -17.68
C TYR A 495 18.96 35.10 -17.43
N GLN A 496 18.68 36.05 -16.54
CA GLN A 496 19.59 37.19 -16.30
C GLN A 496 20.69 36.87 -15.27
N TYR A 497 20.39 36.05 -14.27
CA TYR A 497 21.29 35.69 -13.16
C TYR A 497 21.26 34.17 -12.89
N PRO A 498 21.56 33.31 -13.90
CA PRO A 498 21.44 31.85 -13.78
C PRO A 498 22.24 31.23 -12.62
N SER A 499 23.38 31.84 -12.25
CA SER A 499 24.18 31.37 -11.12
C SER A 499 23.61 31.77 -9.75
N LEU A 500 22.77 32.82 -9.68
CA LEU A 500 22.03 33.17 -8.47
C LEU A 500 20.79 32.29 -8.36
N TYR A 501 20.01 32.15 -9.45
CA TYR A 501 18.81 31.32 -9.50
C TYR A 501 19.06 29.88 -8.97
N LYS A 502 20.18 29.27 -9.36
CA LYS A 502 20.63 27.95 -8.88
C LYS A 502 20.96 27.85 -7.37
N GLN A 503 21.00 28.98 -6.66
CA GLN A 503 21.30 29.08 -5.23
C GLN A 503 20.11 29.63 -4.41
N VAL A 504 18.99 29.97 -5.04
CA VAL A 504 17.81 30.57 -4.39
C VAL A 504 16.47 30.00 -4.91
N GLY A 505 16.51 28.95 -5.72
CA GLY A 505 15.36 28.41 -6.43
C GLY A 505 14.28 27.84 -5.51
N HIS A 506 14.68 27.21 -4.39
CA HIS A 506 13.73 26.64 -3.44
C HIS A 506 13.03 27.73 -2.65
N TYR A 507 13.76 28.77 -2.25
CA TYR A 507 13.19 29.98 -1.62
C TYR A 507 12.18 30.65 -2.54
N LEU A 508 12.53 30.82 -3.82
CA LEU A 508 11.62 31.42 -4.80
C LEU A 508 10.33 30.59 -4.98
N ASN A 509 10.40 29.26 -5.05
CA ASN A 509 9.19 28.42 -5.14
C ASN A 509 8.26 28.60 -3.92
N ILE A 510 8.83 28.80 -2.72
CA ILE A 510 8.09 29.05 -1.48
C ILE A 510 7.44 30.44 -1.47
N ILE A 511 8.13 31.49 -1.95
CA ILE A 511 7.63 32.87 -1.88
C ILE A 511 6.91 33.41 -3.14
N ASP A 512 6.93 32.68 -4.26
CA ASP A 512 6.22 33.08 -5.48
C ASP A 512 4.68 32.90 -5.35
N GLY A 513 3.94 33.41 -6.34
CA GLY A 513 2.48 33.42 -6.44
C GLY A 513 1.79 32.06 -6.57
N ASN A 514 2.43 30.98 -6.13
CA ASN A 514 1.82 29.67 -5.97
C ASN A 514 0.65 29.72 -4.98
N THR A 515 -0.38 28.91 -5.22
CA THR A 515 -1.61 28.85 -4.41
C THR A 515 -1.97 27.43 -3.97
N VAL A 516 -1.40 26.43 -4.64
CA VAL A 516 -1.62 25.01 -4.38
C VAL A 516 -0.29 24.25 -4.37
N THR A 517 -0.23 23.18 -3.59
CA THR A 517 0.98 22.38 -3.38
C THR A 517 0.63 20.92 -3.07
N GLY A 518 1.64 20.08 -3.13
CA GLY A 518 1.66 18.73 -2.57
C GLY A 518 3.07 18.41 -2.09
N PHE A 519 3.19 17.48 -1.15
CA PHE A 519 4.45 17.16 -0.48
C PHE A 519 4.54 15.64 -0.30
N GLY A 520 5.68 15.04 -0.59
CA GLY A 520 5.99 13.65 -0.27
C GLY A 520 7.14 13.57 0.73
N VAL A 521 7.08 12.59 1.63
CA VAL A 521 8.16 12.27 2.57
C VAL A 521 8.39 10.77 2.55
N SER A 522 9.61 10.35 2.22
CA SER A 522 10.04 8.96 2.23
C SER A 522 11.13 8.73 3.27
N GLN A 523 11.17 7.51 3.79
CA GLN A 523 12.19 6.95 4.68
C GLN A 523 12.99 5.81 3.98
N ASN A 524 12.79 5.63 2.66
CA ASN A 524 13.52 4.69 1.79
C ASN A 524 14.74 5.33 1.10
N GLY A 525 15.24 6.48 1.56
CA GLY A 525 16.33 7.22 0.92
C GLY A 525 17.67 6.49 1.00
N THR A 526 18.10 5.87 -0.10
CA THR A 526 19.25 4.95 -0.14
C THR A 526 20.58 5.51 0.38
N THR A 527 20.81 6.81 0.21
CA THR A 527 22.08 7.48 0.59
C THR A 527 21.99 8.25 1.91
N TYR A 528 20.79 8.70 2.30
CA TYR A 528 20.60 9.68 3.38
C TYR A 528 19.44 9.37 4.36
N GLY A 529 18.79 8.20 4.22
CA GLY A 529 17.65 7.77 5.03
C GLY A 529 16.34 8.43 4.62
N THR A 530 16.25 9.76 4.71
CA THR A 530 15.03 10.52 4.39
C THR A 530 15.14 11.23 3.04
N THR A 531 14.00 11.31 2.35
CA THR A 531 13.82 12.00 1.06
C THR A 531 12.52 12.82 1.09
N ALA A 532 12.50 13.99 0.46
CA ALA A 532 11.29 14.80 0.29
C ALA A 532 11.28 15.54 -1.05
N SER A 533 10.10 15.58 -1.67
CA SER A 533 9.73 16.53 -2.72
C SER A 533 8.56 17.39 -2.24
N GLN A 534 8.65 18.70 -2.47
CA GLN A 534 7.48 19.58 -2.46
C GLN A 534 7.26 20.14 -3.85
N VAL A 535 6.06 19.97 -4.39
CA VAL A 535 5.67 20.53 -5.70
C VAL A 535 4.68 21.67 -5.54
N PHE A 536 4.72 22.63 -6.47
CA PHE A 536 3.95 23.87 -6.41
C PHE A 536 3.28 24.20 -7.74
N SER A 537 2.11 24.83 -7.66
CA SER A 537 1.43 25.44 -8.80
C SER A 537 0.63 26.68 -8.40
N THR A 538 0.39 27.55 -9.38
CA THR A 538 -0.50 28.71 -9.27
C THR A 538 -1.99 28.34 -9.31
N SER A 539 -2.33 27.13 -9.77
CA SER A 539 -3.70 26.60 -9.79
C SER A 539 -3.75 25.06 -9.89
N ALA A 540 -4.89 24.45 -9.52
CA ALA A 540 -5.16 23.02 -9.69
C ALA A 540 -6.45 22.79 -10.48
N SER A 541 -6.52 21.68 -11.22
CA SER A 541 -7.70 21.22 -11.95
C SER A 541 -8.72 20.60 -10.99
N ASN A 542 -10.01 20.89 -11.15
CA ASN A 542 -11.09 20.19 -10.42
C ASN A 542 -11.71 19.02 -11.22
N LYS A 543 -11.07 18.59 -12.31
CA LYS A 543 -11.48 17.43 -13.12
C LYS A 543 -11.04 16.12 -12.46
N ASN A 544 -11.62 15.00 -12.91
CA ASN A 544 -11.22 13.65 -12.50
C ASN A 544 -11.20 13.45 -10.97
N GLY A 545 -12.11 14.13 -10.27
CA GLY A 545 -12.28 14.08 -8.82
C GLY A 545 -11.16 14.72 -7.98
N ASN A 546 -10.18 15.41 -8.58
CA ASN A 546 -9.13 16.09 -7.82
C ASN A 546 -9.72 17.17 -6.91
N ARG A 547 -9.50 17.04 -5.60
CA ARG A 547 -9.95 17.99 -4.57
C ARG A 547 -8.85 19.01 -4.28
N VAL A 548 -9.26 20.16 -3.75
CA VAL A 548 -8.36 21.22 -3.28
C VAL A 548 -8.85 21.71 -1.92
N MET A 549 -8.06 21.51 -0.87
CA MET A 549 -8.48 21.63 0.53
C MET A 549 -7.49 22.50 1.32
N THR A 550 -7.88 23.03 2.49
CA THR A 550 -6.86 23.55 3.43
C THR A 550 -6.05 22.38 3.99
N VAL A 551 -4.87 22.67 4.56
CA VAL A 551 -4.01 21.62 5.12
C VAL A 551 -4.71 20.90 6.29
N ASP A 552 -5.39 21.66 7.16
CA ASP A 552 -6.15 21.10 8.29
C ASP A 552 -7.37 20.30 7.84
N ASP A 553 -8.13 20.76 6.82
CA ASP A 553 -9.25 19.98 6.25
C ASP A 553 -8.74 18.63 5.70
N TYR A 554 -7.58 18.63 5.03
CA TYR A 554 -7.00 17.44 4.41
C TYR A 554 -6.46 16.47 5.48
N ILE A 555 -5.79 16.97 6.52
CA ILE A 555 -5.36 16.16 7.67
C ILE A 555 -6.58 15.54 8.37
N ALA A 556 -7.65 16.31 8.58
CA ALA A 556 -8.88 15.80 9.18
C ALA A 556 -9.53 14.70 8.33
N ASP A 557 -9.62 14.89 7.00
CA ASP A 557 -10.23 13.93 6.07
C ASP A 557 -9.41 12.63 5.92
N LEU A 558 -8.07 12.73 5.94
CA LEU A 558 -7.14 11.59 5.92
C LEU A 558 -7.13 10.84 7.25
N THR A 559 -7.10 11.56 8.37
CA THR A 559 -7.14 10.96 9.73
C THR A 559 -8.47 10.27 9.98
N ALA A 560 -9.59 10.88 9.58
CA ALA A 560 -10.92 10.28 9.69
C ALA A 560 -11.06 9.02 8.81
N TRP A 561 -10.49 9.02 7.60
CA TRP A 561 -10.45 7.82 6.76
C TRP A 561 -9.61 6.69 7.38
N LYS A 562 -8.38 7.00 7.85
CA LYS A 562 -7.51 6.04 8.53
C LYS A 562 -8.20 5.44 9.75
N ALA A 563 -8.76 6.28 10.62
CA ALA A 563 -9.46 5.86 11.83
C ALA A 563 -10.73 5.04 11.53
N ALA A 564 -11.49 5.36 10.47
CA ALA A 564 -12.66 4.60 10.08
C ALA A 564 -12.30 3.16 9.66
N LEU A 565 -11.15 2.97 8.98
CA LEU A 565 -10.66 1.63 8.63
C LEU A 565 -10.10 0.89 9.85
N GLU A 566 -9.28 1.54 10.68
CA GLU A 566 -8.72 0.93 11.90
C GLU A 566 -9.79 0.47 12.91
N ASN A 567 -10.95 1.14 12.95
CA ASN A 567 -12.08 0.75 13.81
C ASN A 567 -13.11 -0.17 13.13
N ALA A 568 -13.04 -0.40 11.81
CA ALA A 568 -14.10 -1.06 11.04
C ALA A 568 -14.46 -2.47 11.56
N ASN A 569 -13.47 -3.25 12.01
CA ASN A 569 -13.69 -4.56 12.62
C ASN A 569 -14.45 -4.46 13.97
N GLY A 570 -14.15 -3.43 14.77
CA GLY A 570 -14.87 -3.14 16.02
C GLY A 570 -16.31 -2.70 15.77
N ASP A 571 -16.52 -1.83 14.79
CA ASP A 571 -17.86 -1.37 14.38
C ASP A 571 -18.70 -2.51 13.80
N TRP A 572 -18.10 -3.41 13.00
CA TRP A 572 -18.75 -4.64 12.54
C TRP A 572 -19.14 -5.54 13.70
N GLN A 573 -18.24 -5.80 14.67
CA GLN A 573 -18.56 -6.64 15.84
C GLN A 573 -19.68 -6.04 16.70
N ALA A 574 -19.69 -4.70 16.88
CA ALA A 574 -20.75 -4.00 17.60
C ALA A 574 -22.10 -4.05 16.87
N ALA A 575 -22.10 -3.88 15.55
CA ALA A 575 -23.30 -4.00 14.71
C ALA A 575 -23.83 -5.45 14.70
N LYS A 576 -22.96 -6.45 14.53
CA LYS A 576 -23.33 -7.86 14.60
C LYS A 576 -23.92 -8.23 15.97
N ALA A 577 -23.31 -7.78 17.06
CA ALA A 577 -23.85 -7.97 18.42
C ALA A 577 -25.17 -7.24 18.67
N THR A 578 -25.56 -6.30 17.79
CA THR A 578 -26.86 -5.63 17.79
C THR A 578 -27.87 -6.40 16.93
N ALA A 579 -27.47 -6.87 15.75
CA ALA A 579 -28.26 -7.78 14.91
C ALA A 579 -28.62 -9.09 15.63
N ASP A 580 -27.66 -9.72 16.30
CA ASP A 580 -27.86 -10.95 17.09
C ASP A 580 -28.93 -10.76 18.19
N LYS A 581 -28.95 -9.59 18.84
CA LYS A 581 -29.96 -9.24 19.85
C LYS A 581 -31.31 -8.91 19.24
N ALA A 582 -31.33 -8.23 18.10
CA ALA A 582 -32.56 -7.90 17.39
C ALA A 582 -33.25 -9.17 16.85
N ALA A 583 -32.49 -10.13 16.31
CA ALA A 583 -32.97 -11.44 15.90
C ALA A 583 -33.56 -12.24 17.08
N GLN A 584 -32.88 -12.28 18.24
CA GLN A 584 -33.42 -12.90 19.45
C GLN A 584 -34.74 -12.24 19.91
N ALA A 585 -34.85 -10.92 19.83
CA ALA A 585 -36.07 -10.19 20.17
C ALA A 585 -37.21 -10.40 19.15
N ALA A 586 -36.89 -10.63 17.87
CA ALA A 586 -37.86 -10.97 16.83
C ALA A 586 -38.42 -12.39 17.02
N GLU A 587 -37.56 -13.38 17.28
CA GLU A 587 -38.01 -14.76 17.52
C GLU A 587 -38.86 -14.86 18.81
N GLN A 588 -38.47 -14.16 19.88
CA GLN A 588 -39.29 -14.07 21.11
C GLN A 588 -40.67 -13.43 20.85
N ALA A 589 -40.74 -12.35 20.07
CA ALA A 589 -42.02 -11.71 19.74
C ALA A 589 -42.90 -12.60 18.84
N LYS A 590 -42.28 -13.39 17.96
CA LYS A 590 -42.94 -14.39 17.11
C LYS A 590 -43.50 -15.57 17.94
N ASP A 591 -42.76 -16.07 18.92
CA ASP A 591 -43.26 -17.08 19.87
C ASP A 591 -44.46 -16.53 20.69
N GLU A 592 -44.37 -15.28 21.17
CA GLU A 592 -45.50 -14.64 21.87
C GLU A 592 -46.71 -14.41 20.95
N ALA A 593 -46.52 -14.11 19.67
CA ALA A 593 -47.59 -14.00 18.68
C ALA A 593 -48.26 -15.35 18.39
N ALA A 594 -47.47 -16.42 18.21
CA ALA A 594 -47.99 -17.78 18.03
C ALA A 594 -48.79 -18.26 19.26
N LYS A 595 -48.33 -17.93 20.47
CA LYS A 595 -49.06 -18.20 21.71
C LYS A 595 -50.37 -17.42 21.79
N ALA A 596 -50.37 -16.13 21.45
CA ALA A 596 -51.58 -15.30 21.43
C ALA A 596 -52.60 -15.78 20.38
N GLU A 597 -52.15 -16.31 19.24
CA GLU A 597 -53.01 -16.92 18.23
C GLU A 597 -53.67 -18.23 18.74
N ALA A 598 -52.91 -19.09 19.44
CA ALA A 598 -53.47 -20.28 20.08
C ALA A 598 -54.48 -19.95 21.20
N GLU A 599 -54.21 -18.89 21.99
CA GLU A 599 -55.13 -18.40 23.02
C GLU A 599 -56.43 -17.84 22.41
N ALA A 600 -56.36 -17.14 21.26
CA ALA A 600 -57.53 -16.63 20.55
C ALA A 600 -58.43 -17.75 19.99
N GLU A 601 -57.85 -18.77 19.33
CA GLU A 601 -58.64 -19.91 18.84
C GLU A 601 -59.27 -20.73 19.99
N SER A 602 -58.58 -20.83 21.14
CA SER A 602 -59.14 -21.45 22.36
C SER A 602 -60.32 -20.66 22.94
N ALA A 603 -60.20 -19.32 23.01
CA ALA A 603 -61.30 -18.46 23.46
C ALA A 603 -62.52 -18.51 22.52
N LYS A 604 -62.28 -18.57 21.20
CA LYS A 604 -63.29 -18.73 20.14
C LYS A 604 -64.01 -20.09 20.20
N ALA A 605 -63.29 -21.17 20.49
CA ALA A 605 -63.90 -22.48 20.77
C ALA A 605 -64.78 -22.42 22.03
N THR A 606 -64.30 -21.77 23.10
CA THR A 606 -65.05 -21.58 24.35
C THR A 606 -66.34 -20.78 24.14
N LEU A 607 -66.29 -19.67 23.39
CA LEU A 607 -67.47 -18.88 23.01
C LEU A 607 -68.50 -19.69 22.21
N THR A 608 -68.04 -20.59 21.34
CA THR A 608 -68.91 -21.50 20.57
C THR A 608 -69.66 -22.45 21.51
N GLU A 609 -68.97 -23.05 22.48
CA GLU A 609 -69.57 -23.92 23.50
C GLU A 609 -70.63 -23.19 24.35
N LYS A 610 -70.29 -22.01 24.90
CA LYS A 610 -71.23 -21.26 25.76
C LYS A 610 -72.43 -20.71 24.98
N THR A 611 -72.25 -20.37 23.71
CA THR A 611 -73.36 -19.99 22.81
C THR A 611 -74.36 -21.13 22.61
N GLN A 612 -73.89 -22.36 22.43
CA GLN A 612 -74.76 -23.54 22.33
C GLN A 612 -75.46 -23.86 23.67
N ALA A 613 -74.75 -23.78 24.79
CA ALA A 613 -75.34 -23.99 26.12
C ALA A 613 -76.46 -22.99 26.44
N ALA A 614 -76.26 -21.70 26.12
CA ALA A 614 -77.28 -20.66 26.28
C ALA A 614 -78.51 -20.90 25.39
N LYS A 615 -78.33 -21.39 24.15
CA LYS A 615 -79.45 -21.79 23.27
C LYS A 615 -80.30 -22.89 23.90
N GLU A 616 -79.69 -23.96 24.39
CA GLU A 616 -80.40 -25.08 25.01
C GLU A 616 -81.13 -24.69 26.31
N ALA A 617 -80.57 -23.78 27.10
CA ALA A 617 -81.20 -23.29 28.32
C ALA A 617 -82.49 -22.49 28.01
N ARG A 618 -82.45 -21.64 26.98
CA ARG A 618 -83.62 -20.90 26.47
C ARG A 618 -84.70 -21.84 25.90
N GLU A 619 -84.32 -22.92 25.20
CA GLU A 619 -85.26 -23.93 24.69
C GLU A 619 -85.96 -24.71 25.82
N LYS A 620 -85.22 -25.10 26.87
CA LYS A 620 -85.76 -25.76 28.07
C LYS A 620 -86.74 -24.86 28.84
N LEU A 621 -86.45 -23.55 28.92
CA LEU A 621 -87.35 -22.55 29.50
C LEU A 621 -88.68 -22.42 28.72
N ALA A 622 -88.62 -22.38 27.39
CA ALA A 622 -89.82 -22.30 26.56
C ALA A 622 -90.75 -23.52 26.74
N ALA A 623 -90.16 -24.72 26.85
CA ALA A 623 -90.91 -25.95 27.11
C ALA A 623 -91.60 -25.94 28.49
N ALA A 624 -90.89 -25.50 29.54
CA ALA A 624 -91.43 -25.43 30.91
C ALA A 624 -92.59 -24.42 31.05
N GLN A 625 -92.54 -23.29 30.33
CA GLN A 625 -93.62 -22.29 30.33
C GLN A 625 -94.90 -22.88 29.70
N LYS A 626 -94.78 -23.51 28.52
CA LYS A 626 -95.90 -24.14 27.81
C LYS A 626 -96.62 -25.19 28.67
N ALA A 627 -95.88 -26.05 29.38
CA ALA A 627 -96.46 -27.11 30.20
C ALA A 627 -97.24 -26.58 31.43
N TYR A 628 -96.84 -25.43 31.97
CA TYR A 628 -97.57 -24.75 33.05
C TYR A 628 -98.90 -24.16 32.54
N ASP A 629 -98.85 -23.46 31.41
CA ASP A 629 -100.00 -22.75 30.85
C ASP A 629 -101.12 -23.72 30.39
N GLU A 630 -100.75 -24.88 29.84
CA GLU A 630 -101.71 -25.93 29.43
C GLU A 630 -102.45 -26.59 30.62
N ALA A 631 -101.80 -26.70 31.79
CA ALA A 631 -102.42 -27.30 32.98
C ALA A 631 -103.47 -26.38 33.64
N VAL A 632 -103.27 -25.07 33.58
CA VAL A 632 -104.22 -24.07 34.12
C VAL A 632 -105.56 -24.11 33.39
N GLN A 633 -105.57 -24.46 32.10
CA GLN A 633 -106.74 -24.35 31.23
C GLN A 633 -107.78 -25.48 31.43
N ALA A 634 -107.42 -26.58 32.10
CA ALA A 634 -108.25 -27.79 32.18
C ALA A 634 -109.24 -27.85 33.36
N ASN A 635 -109.13 -26.96 34.37
CA ASN A 635 -109.77 -27.15 35.67
C ASN A 635 -111.08 -26.36 35.89
N ALA A 636 -111.65 -25.75 34.84
CA ALA A 636 -112.77 -24.79 34.97
C ALA A 636 -114.18 -25.40 34.84
N ASP A 637 -114.40 -26.30 33.88
CA ASP A 637 -115.76 -26.63 33.40
C ASP A 637 -116.53 -27.66 34.26
N LYS A 638 -115.87 -28.31 35.21
CA LYS A 638 -116.37 -29.51 35.89
C LYS A 638 -117.49 -29.26 36.92
N ALA A 639 -117.60 -28.06 37.46
CA ALA A 639 -118.38 -27.79 38.68
C ALA A 639 -119.90 -27.60 38.50
N GLN A 640 -120.37 -27.20 37.30
CA GLN A 640 -121.75 -26.71 37.13
C GLN A 640 -122.77 -27.77 36.71
N ALA A 641 -122.35 -28.83 36.00
CA ALA A 641 -123.27 -29.83 35.43
C ALA A 641 -124.02 -30.67 36.48
N LEU A 642 -123.39 -30.92 37.64
CA LEU A 642 -123.86 -31.88 38.64
C LEU A 642 -125.15 -31.45 39.37
N LYS A 643 -125.41 -30.14 39.45
CA LYS A 643 -126.45 -29.57 40.33
C LYS A 643 -127.86 -29.60 39.73
N GLN A 644 -127.99 -29.64 38.41
CA GLN A 644 -129.31 -29.64 37.72
C GLN A 644 -130.00 -31.01 37.72
N ALA A 645 -129.23 -32.11 37.62
CA ALA A 645 -129.78 -33.42 37.26
C ALA A 645 -130.61 -34.09 38.37
N LYS A 646 -130.29 -33.83 39.65
CA LYS A 646 -130.88 -34.55 40.80
C LYS A 646 -132.31 -34.11 41.20
N ALA A 647 -132.92 -33.15 40.49
CA ALA A 647 -134.25 -32.61 40.82
C ALA A 647 -135.41 -33.21 40.01
N ASP A 648 -135.17 -33.69 38.78
CA ASP A 648 -136.24 -34.03 37.81
C ASP A 648 -136.72 -35.50 37.95
N GLN A 649 -135.79 -36.39 38.31
CA GLN A 649 -135.99 -37.83 38.56
C GLN A 649 -137.18 -38.17 39.48
N GLN A 650 -137.43 -37.35 40.49
CA GLN A 650 -138.35 -37.71 41.57
C GLN A 650 -139.83 -37.57 41.18
N ALA A 651 -140.18 -36.64 40.29
CA ALA A 651 -141.57 -36.30 39.98
C ALA A 651 -142.23 -37.25 38.97
N LYS A 652 -141.50 -37.68 37.94
CA LYS A 652 -142.03 -38.50 36.84
C LYS A 652 -142.21 -39.98 37.18
N THR A 653 -141.66 -40.42 38.31
CA THR A 653 -141.62 -41.82 38.70
C THR A 653 -142.99 -42.43 38.99
N GLN A 654 -143.89 -41.73 39.68
CA GLN A 654 -145.07 -42.33 40.32
C GLN A 654 -146.30 -42.53 39.40
N ALA A 655 -146.42 -41.80 38.29
CA ALA A 655 -147.60 -41.87 37.42
C ALA A 655 -147.58 -43.07 36.45
N TYR A 656 -146.39 -43.46 36.00
CA TYR A 656 -146.12 -44.55 35.05
C TYR A 656 -146.49 -45.93 35.62
N ASP A 657 -146.06 -46.20 36.85
CA ASP A 657 -145.96 -47.57 37.41
C ASP A 657 -147.31 -48.28 37.61
N LYS A 658 -148.45 -47.58 37.47
CA LYS A 658 -149.80 -48.15 37.66
C LYS A 658 -150.53 -48.54 36.37
N ALA A 659 -150.43 -47.73 35.31
CA ALA A 659 -151.06 -48.05 34.03
C ALA A 659 -150.23 -49.08 33.25
N LYS A 660 -148.92 -49.01 33.41
CA LYS A 660 -147.95 -49.87 32.72
C LYS A 660 -148.09 -51.34 33.10
N ALA A 661 -148.15 -51.69 34.39
CA ALA A 661 -147.93 -53.05 34.91
C ALA A 661 -148.66 -54.22 34.19
N ALA A 662 -149.87 -53.99 33.66
CA ALA A 662 -150.63 -55.01 32.93
C ALA A 662 -150.11 -55.25 31.50
N SER A 663 -149.74 -54.19 30.78
CA SER A 663 -149.15 -54.27 29.44
C SER A 663 -147.63 -54.49 29.46
N GLU A 664 -146.99 -53.98 30.51
CA GLU A 664 -145.56 -54.03 30.79
C GLU A 664 -144.98 -55.42 30.66
N THR A 665 -145.74 -56.43 31.06
CA THR A 665 -145.30 -57.84 31.07
C THR A 665 -145.08 -58.37 29.66
N ALA A 666 -145.85 -57.92 28.66
CA ALA A 666 -145.68 -58.36 27.26
C ALA A 666 -144.92 -57.33 26.40
N GLN A 667 -145.02 -56.02 26.71
CA GLN A 667 -144.24 -54.99 26.04
C GLN A 667 -142.75 -55.05 26.43
N LYS A 668 -142.39 -55.27 27.70
CA LYS A 668 -140.98 -55.49 28.08
C LYS A 668 -140.38 -56.64 27.30
N GLU A 669 -141.02 -57.81 27.31
CA GLU A 669 -140.43 -59.01 26.73
C GLU A 669 -140.10 -58.87 25.24
N SER A 670 -140.94 -58.14 24.48
CA SER A 670 -140.69 -57.88 23.06
C SER A 670 -139.67 -56.76 22.83
N ASP A 671 -139.85 -55.58 23.45
CA ASP A 671 -138.93 -54.44 23.23
C ASP A 671 -137.53 -54.75 23.76
N GLN A 672 -137.41 -55.44 24.90
CA GLN A 672 -136.11 -55.84 25.43
C GLN A 672 -135.39 -56.79 24.48
N ALA A 673 -136.10 -57.74 23.87
CA ALA A 673 -135.49 -58.66 22.91
C ALA A 673 -135.11 -57.97 21.59
N GLN A 674 -135.98 -57.13 21.03
CA GLN A 674 -135.72 -56.44 19.77
C GLN A 674 -134.68 -55.30 19.92
N ALA A 675 -134.66 -54.61 21.06
CA ALA A 675 -133.60 -53.64 21.39
C ALA A 675 -132.28 -54.33 21.75
N ALA A 676 -132.30 -55.52 22.38
CA ALA A 676 -131.09 -56.33 22.59
C ALA A 676 -130.48 -56.75 21.24
N ALA A 677 -131.29 -57.19 20.27
CA ALA A 677 -130.82 -57.50 18.92
C ALA A 677 -130.14 -56.31 18.22
N GLN A 678 -130.73 -55.10 18.28
CA GLN A 678 -130.10 -53.89 17.72
C GLN A 678 -128.85 -53.44 18.51
N THR A 679 -128.84 -53.61 19.83
CA THR A 679 -127.68 -53.28 20.68
C THR A 679 -126.53 -54.24 20.43
N ALA A 680 -126.81 -55.53 20.23
CA ALA A 680 -125.83 -56.54 19.85
C ALA A 680 -125.28 -56.29 18.44
N GLN A 681 -126.09 -55.83 17.48
CA GLN A 681 -125.59 -55.41 16.16
C GLN A 681 -124.58 -54.27 16.29
N LYS A 682 -124.93 -53.17 16.99
CA LYS A 682 -124.01 -52.03 17.17
C LYS A 682 -122.71 -52.42 17.86
N ARG A 683 -122.77 -53.30 18.86
CA ARG A 683 -121.58 -53.84 19.54
C ARG A 683 -120.74 -54.75 18.64
N LEU A 684 -121.35 -55.50 17.73
CA LEU A 684 -120.66 -56.28 16.70
C LEU A 684 -119.99 -55.37 15.66
N ASP A 685 -120.68 -54.34 15.18
CA ASP A 685 -120.14 -53.36 14.22
C ASP A 685 -118.94 -52.60 14.82
N GLU A 686 -119.07 -52.16 16.08
CA GLU A 686 -118.02 -51.46 16.82
C GLU A 686 -116.81 -52.37 17.12
N ALA A 687 -117.03 -53.61 17.58
CA ALA A 687 -115.95 -54.57 17.78
C ALA A 687 -115.24 -54.95 16.47
N THR A 688 -116.01 -55.12 15.38
CA THR A 688 -115.44 -55.35 14.03
C THR A 688 -114.58 -54.18 13.58
N ARG A 689 -115.00 -52.93 13.87
CA ARG A 689 -114.19 -51.74 13.59
C ARG A 689 -112.89 -51.71 14.40
N LYS A 690 -112.94 -52.03 15.70
CA LYS A 690 -111.71 -52.18 16.53
C LYS A 690 -110.74 -53.21 15.93
N VAL A 691 -111.26 -54.32 15.40
CA VAL A 691 -110.46 -55.35 14.71
C VAL A 691 -109.78 -54.78 13.45
N THR A 692 -110.49 -53.98 12.63
CA THR A 692 -109.90 -53.31 11.47
C THR A 692 -108.85 -52.26 11.86
N ASP A 693 -109.13 -51.40 12.84
CA ASP A 693 -108.21 -50.36 13.28
C ASP A 693 -106.92 -50.96 13.90
N ALA A 694 -107.05 -52.08 14.64
CA ALA A 694 -105.90 -52.85 15.12
C ALA A 694 -105.11 -53.51 13.97
N GLN A 695 -105.77 -54.03 12.94
CA GLN A 695 -105.10 -54.57 11.75
C GLN A 695 -104.30 -53.51 11.00
N THR A 696 -104.82 -52.29 10.84
CA THR A 696 -104.08 -51.16 10.24
C THR A 696 -102.84 -50.81 11.08
N ARG A 697 -102.97 -50.74 12.41
CA ARG A 697 -101.83 -50.47 13.32
C ARG A 697 -100.73 -51.55 13.23
N ILE A 698 -101.10 -52.83 13.09
CA ILE A 698 -100.12 -53.92 12.88
C ILE A 698 -99.34 -53.73 11.58
N SER A 699 -99.99 -53.35 10.48
CA SER A 699 -99.34 -53.12 9.20
C SER A 699 -98.35 -51.94 9.27
N GLN A 700 -98.76 -50.82 9.86
CA GLN A 700 -97.92 -49.63 10.04
C GLN A 700 -96.71 -49.91 10.94
N ALA A 701 -96.90 -50.66 12.04
CA ALA A 701 -95.80 -51.07 12.92
C ALA A 701 -94.80 -52.00 12.22
N LYS A 702 -95.25 -52.89 11.34
CA LYS A 702 -94.39 -53.77 10.54
C LYS A 702 -93.59 -53.02 9.48
N GLU A 703 -94.21 -52.04 8.82
CA GLU A 703 -93.54 -51.16 7.86
C GLU A 703 -92.44 -50.33 8.57
N LYS A 704 -92.78 -49.66 9.68
CA LYS A 704 -91.83 -48.95 10.55
C LYS A 704 -90.66 -49.85 11.03
N ALA A 705 -90.96 -51.08 11.46
CA ALA A 705 -89.95 -52.03 11.91
C ALA A 705 -89.06 -52.57 10.77
N GLN A 706 -89.56 -52.61 9.52
CA GLN A 706 -88.77 -52.99 8.35
C GLN A 706 -87.82 -51.87 7.94
N THR A 707 -88.32 -50.63 7.80
CA THR A 707 -87.48 -49.46 7.49
C THR A 707 -86.36 -49.25 8.51
N ALA A 708 -86.65 -49.45 9.81
CA ALA A 708 -85.64 -49.36 10.86
C ALA A 708 -84.54 -50.44 10.75
N LYS A 709 -84.86 -51.65 10.27
CA LYS A 709 -83.85 -52.72 10.03
C LYS A 709 -82.95 -52.41 8.83
N GLU A 710 -83.50 -51.80 7.78
CA GLU A 710 -82.74 -51.38 6.60
C GLU A 710 -81.79 -50.22 6.93
N ALA A 711 -82.22 -49.29 7.79
CA ALA A 711 -81.34 -48.31 8.40
C ALA A 711 -80.23 -48.94 9.26
N ALA A 712 -80.53 -49.98 10.05
CA ALA A 712 -79.54 -50.66 10.89
C ALA A 712 -78.43 -51.31 10.04
N ALA A 713 -78.79 -52.03 8.99
CA ALA A 713 -77.85 -52.63 8.04
C ALA A 713 -76.97 -51.57 7.33
N THR A 714 -77.54 -50.38 7.07
CA THR A 714 -76.81 -49.24 6.50
C THR A 714 -75.80 -48.66 7.49
N ALA A 715 -76.13 -48.62 8.79
CA ALA A 715 -75.19 -48.21 9.84
C ALA A 715 -74.05 -49.23 10.02
N ASP A 716 -74.36 -50.53 10.02
CA ASP A 716 -73.34 -51.60 10.10
C ASP A 716 -72.35 -51.57 8.90
N GLN A 717 -72.81 -51.20 7.70
CA GLN A 717 -71.92 -50.93 6.57
C GLN A 717 -71.00 -49.71 6.81
N ARG A 718 -71.54 -48.59 7.32
CA ARG A 718 -70.75 -47.39 7.62
C ARG A 718 -69.67 -47.65 8.69
N ILE A 719 -70.01 -48.40 9.74
CA ILE A 719 -69.06 -48.83 10.78
C ILE A 719 -67.93 -49.67 10.16
N SER A 720 -68.26 -50.59 9.25
CA SER A 720 -67.29 -51.45 8.57
C SER A 720 -66.37 -50.67 7.63
N GLN A 721 -66.92 -49.70 6.88
CA GLN A 721 -66.14 -48.81 6.01
C GLN A 721 -65.17 -47.93 6.81
N ALA A 722 -65.62 -47.33 7.91
CA ALA A 722 -64.77 -46.51 8.77
C ALA A 722 -63.62 -47.32 9.41
N LYS A 723 -63.89 -48.56 9.83
CA LYS A 723 -62.85 -49.48 10.37
C LYS A 723 -61.79 -49.84 9.33
N ASN A 724 -62.19 -50.07 8.07
CA ASN A 724 -61.24 -50.32 6.98
C ASN A 724 -60.43 -49.05 6.65
N ALA A 725 -61.07 -47.89 6.54
CA ALA A 725 -60.38 -46.61 6.27
C ALA A 725 -59.34 -46.28 7.36
N LYS A 726 -59.65 -46.56 8.63
CA LYS A 726 -58.72 -46.44 9.76
C LYS A 726 -57.50 -47.38 9.62
N ALA A 727 -57.70 -48.61 9.15
CA ALA A 727 -56.62 -49.58 8.97
C ALA A 727 -55.67 -49.18 7.80
N ASP A 728 -56.23 -48.74 6.68
CA ASP A 728 -55.47 -48.19 5.54
C ASP A 728 -54.66 -46.96 5.96
N ALA A 729 -55.28 -46.04 6.70
CA ALA A 729 -54.61 -44.83 7.20
C ALA A 729 -53.48 -45.15 8.20
N GLN A 730 -53.66 -46.15 9.07
CA GLN A 730 -52.59 -46.63 9.94
C GLN A 730 -51.44 -47.25 9.13
N THR A 731 -51.73 -48.11 8.14
CA THR A 731 -50.71 -48.73 7.29
C THR A 731 -49.91 -47.70 6.51
N ARG A 732 -50.57 -46.64 6.01
CA ARG A 732 -49.91 -45.49 5.37
C ARG A 732 -49.02 -44.70 6.34
N LEU A 733 -49.45 -44.52 7.59
CA LEU A 733 -48.68 -43.83 8.62
C LEU A 733 -47.41 -44.61 8.99
N ASP A 734 -47.53 -45.93 9.15
CA ASP A 734 -46.40 -46.82 9.46
C ASP A 734 -45.38 -46.82 8.31
N GLN A 735 -45.86 -46.90 7.06
CA GLN A 735 -45.01 -46.82 5.85
C GLN A 735 -44.29 -45.46 5.76
N ALA A 736 -45.02 -44.34 5.85
CA ALA A 736 -44.42 -43.00 5.78
C ALA A 736 -43.40 -42.74 6.91
N THR A 737 -43.60 -43.34 8.09
CA THR A 737 -42.64 -43.29 9.20
C THR A 737 -41.36 -44.08 8.89
N ALA A 738 -41.47 -45.25 8.25
CA ALA A 738 -40.34 -46.04 7.79
C ALA A 738 -39.56 -45.35 6.65
N ASP A 739 -40.28 -44.73 5.70
CA ASP A 739 -39.69 -43.97 4.59
C ASP A 739 -38.95 -42.73 5.12
N LYS A 740 -39.53 -41.99 6.06
CA LYS A 740 -38.85 -40.86 6.73
C LYS A 740 -37.59 -41.32 7.45
N THR A 741 -37.65 -42.44 8.17
CA THR A 741 -36.49 -43.02 8.87
C THR A 741 -35.37 -43.39 7.88
N THR A 742 -35.74 -43.93 6.71
CA THR A 742 -34.81 -44.28 5.64
C THR A 742 -34.16 -43.04 5.01
N ALA A 743 -34.95 -42.00 4.72
CA ALA A 743 -34.48 -40.73 4.17
C ALA A 743 -33.55 -39.98 5.14
N LEU A 744 -33.87 -39.95 6.45
CA LEU A 744 -32.99 -39.37 7.47
C LEU A 744 -31.65 -40.12 7.58
N LYS A 745 -31.64 -41.46 7.46
CA LYS A 745 -30.40 -42.22 7.41
C LYS A 745 -29.57 -41.88 6.17
N ALA A 746 -30.20 -41.78 5.00
CA ALA A 746 -29.52 -41.38 3.76
C ALA A 746 -28.95 -39.95 3.84
N LEU A 747 -29.66 -39.04 4.52
CA LEU A 747 -29.23 -37.67 4.77
C LEU A 747 -27.96 -37.60 5.65
N ASP A 748 -27.88 -38.39 6.72
CA ASP A 748 -26.69 -38.43 7.57
C ASP A 748 -25.50 -39.16 6.90
N GLU A 749 -25.77 -40.17 6.06
CA GLU A 749 -24.76 -40.79 5.19
C GLU A 749 -24.22 -39.79 4.15
N ALA A 750 -25.09 -38.99 3.51
CA ALA A 750 -24.70 -37.95 2.56
C ALA A 750 -23.95 -36.78 3.22
N ARG A 751 -24.34 -36.35 4.44
CA ARG A 751 -23.58 -35.39 5.26
C ARG A 751 -22.18 -35.88 5.61
N SER A 752 -22.07 -37.15 5.98
CA SER A 752 -20.79 -37.79 6.29
C SER A 752 -19.89 -37.83 5.04
N ALA A 753 -20.45 -38.19 3.89
CA ALA A 753 -19.74 -38.18 2.61
C ALA A 753 -19.29 -36.76 2.20
N LYS A 754 -20.17 -35.75 2.34
CA LYS A 754 -19.84 -34.35 2.08
C LYS A 754 -18.66 -33.87 2.93
N SER A 755 -18.66 -34.16 4.23
CA SER A 755 -17.56 -33.79 5.13
C SER A 755 -16.21 -34.36 4.69
N VAL A 756 -16.18 -35.59 4.14
CA VAL A 756 -14.96 -36.20 3.61
C VAL A 756 -14.52 -35.54 2.30
N SER A 757 -15.44 -35.20 1.40
CA SER A 757 -15.10 -34.46 0.17
C SER A 757 -14.67 -33.01 0.44
N ASP A 758 -15.22 -32.33 1.44
CA ASP A 758 -14.78 -30.99 1.84
C ASP A 758 -13.36 -31.03 2.44
N GLU A 759 -13.02 -32.07 3.20
CA GLU A 759 -11.65 -32.28 3.67
C GLU A 759 -10.69 -32.56 2.50
N LYS A 760 -11.09 -33.34 1.48
CA LYS A 760 -10.30 -33.53 0.24
C LYS A 760 -10.04 -32.19 -0.47
N VAL A 761 -11.04 -31.31 -0.58
CA VAL A 761 -10.88 -29.97 -1.18
C VAL A 761 -9.85 -29.16 -0.40
N ALA A 762 -9.93 -29.14 0.93
CA ALA A 762 -8.97 -28.44 1.79
C ALA A 762 -7.54 -29.00 1.68
N GLN A 763 -7.39 -30.33 1.67
CA GLN A 763 -6.09 -31.00 1.48
C GLN A 763 -5.49 -30.73 0.08
N ALA A 764 -6.32 -30.66 -0.96
CA ALA A 764 -5.89 -30.32 -2.32
C ALA A 764 -5.48 -28.84 -2.44
N GLN A 765 -6.24 -27.91 -1.84
CA GLN A 765 -5.87 -26.49 -1.77
C GLN A 765 -4.53 -26.29 -1.05
N ALA A 766 -4.32 -26.94 0.10
CA ALA A 766 -3.05 -26.87 0.83
C ALA A 766 -1.85 -27.37 -0.01
N ARG A 767 -2.07 -28.32 -0.93
CA ARG A 767 -1.05 -28.75 -1.91
C ARG A 767 -0.81 -27.72 -3.01
N VAL A 768 -1.85 -27.05 -3.50
CA VAL A 768 -1.72 -25.91 -4.45
C VAL A 768 -0.89 -24.78 -3.82
N ASP A 769 -1.16 -24.46 -2.56
CA ASP A 769 -0.50 -23.37 -1.82
C ASP A 769 0.97 -23.71 -1.53
N ALA A 770 1.25 -24.94 -1.05
CA ALA A 770 2.62 -25.41 -0.81
C ALA A 770 3.45 -25.50 -2.11
N ALA A 771 2.84 -25.89 -3.23
CA ALA A 771 3.49 -25.87 -4.53
C ALA A 771 3.76 -24.42 -4.99
N GLN A 772 2.84 -23.48 -4.77
CA GLN A 772 3.05 -22.06 -5.07
C GLN A 772 4.22 -21.47 -4.26
N GLN A 773 4.31 -21.76 -2.95
CA GLN A 773 5.44 -21.31 -2.13
C GLN A 773 6.79 -21.80 -2.67
N ARG A 774 6.86 -23.04 -3.18
CA ARG A 774 8.08 -23.58 -3.82
C ARG A 774 8.42 -22.89 -5.15
N ILE A 775 7.41 -22.50 -5.95
CA ILE A 775 7.62 -21.70 -7.17
C ILE A 775 8.26 -20.36 -6.83
N ASP A 776 7.78 -19.68 -5.77
CA ASP A 776 8.27 -18.35 -5.41
C ASP A 776 9.62 -18.38 -4.68
N GLN A 777 9.90 -19.41 -3.87
CA GLN A 777 11.24 -19.70 -3.36
C GLN A 777 12.24 -19.93 -4.50
N ALA A 778 11.89 -20.74 -5.49
CA ALA A 778 12.76 -20.99 -6.64
C ALA A 778 12.99 -19.72 -7.48
N ARG A 779 11.97 -18.86 -7.67
CA ARG A 779 12.11 -17.53 -8.30
C ARG A 779 13.08 -16.63 -7.54
N ALA A 780 13.01 -16.60 -6.20
CA ALA A 780 13.95 -15.83 -5.37
C ALA A 780 15.40 -16.33 -5.52
N THR A 781 15.61 -17.65 -5.55
CA THR A 781 16.93 -18.25 -5.82
C THR A 781 17.47 -17.89 -7.20
N ILE A 782 16.64 -17.94 -8.25
CA ILE A 782 17.01 -17.55 -9.62
C ILE A 782 17.43 -16.06 -9.65
N SER A 783 16.63 -15.17 -9.05
CA SER A 783 16.95 -13.74 -8.98
C SER A 783 18.26 -13.46 -8.23
N THR A 784 18.50 -14.17 -7.12
CA THR A 784 19.74 -14.08 -6.34
C THR A 784 20.95 -14.53 -7.17
N ALA A 785 20.82 -15.62 -7.93
CA ALA A 785 21.87 -16.11 -8.82
C ALA A 785 22.17 -15.12 -9.96
N ASP A 786 21.15 -14.53 -10.58
CA ASP A 786 21.34 -13.52 -11.63
C ASP A 786 22.03 -12.25 -11.09
N GLN A 787 21.73 -11.82 -9.85
CA GLN A 787 22.46 -10.73 -9.19
C GLN A 787 23.95 -11.09 -8.95
N GLN A 788 24.24 -12.31 -8.49
CA GLN A 788 25.62 -12.77 -8.29
C GLN A 788 26.40 -12.82 -9.62
N ILE A 789 25.76 -13.27 -10.70
CA ILE A 789 26.32 -13.26 -12.07
C ILE A 789 26.57 -11.81 -12.52
N GLY A 790 25.66 -10.88 -12.26
CA GLY A 790 25.82 -9.45 -12.57
C GLY A 790 27.04 -8.82 -11.89
N GLN A 791 27.19 -9.04 -10.58
CA GLN A 791 28.36 -8.55 -9.83
C GLN A 791 29.66 -9.18 -10.33
N ALA A 792 29.70 -10.49 -10.51
CA ALA A 792 30.90 -11.19 -10.98
C ALA A 792 31.32 -10.76 -12.40
N ASN A 793 30.38 -10.45 -13.30
CA ASN A 793 30.70 -9.85 -14.60
C ASN A 793 31.31 -8.46 -14.48
N THR A 794 30.92 -7.68 -13.47
CA THR A 794 31.53 -6.37 -13.16
C THR A 794 32.95 -6.55 -12.60
N ASP A 795 33.16 -7.54 -11.74
CA ASP A 795 34.49 -7.90 -11.22
C ASP A 795 35.44 -8.32 -12.36
N LEU A 796 34.96 -9.13 -13.31
CA LEU A 796 35.69 -9.50 -14.54
C LEU A 796 36.03 -8.29 -15.42
N LYS A 797 35.10 -7.34 -15.61
CA LYS A 797 35.36 -6.11 -16.36
C LYS A 797 36.47 -5.27 -15.70
N ASN A 798 36.39 -5.07 -14.38
CA ASN A 798 37.38 -4.30 -13.62
C ASN A 798 38.79 -4.92 -13.76
N ALA A 799 38.91 -6.25 -13.84
CA ALA A 799 40.17 -6.93 -14.11
C ALA A 799 40.71 -6.75 -15.55
N ALA A 800 39.83 -6.57 -16.54
CA ALA A 800 40.24 -6.21 -17.91
C ALA A 800 40.73 -4.76 -18.00
N ASP A 801 40.06 -3.84 -17.30
CA ASP A 801 40.47 -2.43 -17.22
C ASP A 801 41.82 -2.28 -16.50
N ALA A 802 42.04 -3.01 -15.39
CA ALA A 802 43.31 -3.03 -14.66
C ALA A 802 44.49 -3.53 -15.53
N LYS A 803 44.28 -4.57 -16.36
CA LYS A 803 45.28 -5.03 -17.34
C LYS A 803 45.59 -3.99 -18.41
N THR A 804 44.60 -3.19 -18.81
CA THR A 804 44.76 -2.11 -19.78
C THR A 804 45.58 -0.94 -19.19
N LEU A 805 45.30 -0.56 -17.94
CA LEU A 805 46.07 0.46 -17.21
C LEU A 805 47.52 0.02 -16.98
N LEU A 806 47.78 -1.26 -16.67
CA LEU A 806 49.12 -1.83 -16.57
C LEU A 806 49.91 -1.69 -17.89
N ALA A 807 49.27 -1.97 -19.04
CA ALA A 807 49.92 -1.83 -20.33
C ALA A 807 50.31 -0.36 -20.60
N GLN A 808 49.40 0.57 -20.35
CA GLN A 808 49.64 2.02 -20.49
C GLN A 808 50.77 2.50 -19.56
N ALA A 809 50.76 2.09 -18.29
CA ALA A 809 51.78 2.47 -17.31
C ALA A 809 53.19 1.95 -17.69
N LYS A 810 53.29 0.72 -18.23
CA LYS A 810 54.55 0.17 -18.75
C LYS A 810 55.07 0.94 -19.96
N THR A 811 54.19 1.32 -20.91
CA THR A 811 54.57 2.18 -22.04
C THR A 811 55.05 3.56 -21.58
N ALA A 812 54.40 4.14 -20.56
CA ALA A 812 54.83 5.43 -19.99
C ALA A 812 56.19 5.32 -19.28
N ALA A 813 56.44 4.25 -18.52
CA ALA A 813 57.72 4.02 -17.85
C ALA A 813 58.89 3.85 -18.84
N GLU A 814 58.74 3.02 -19.87
CA GLU A 814 59.79 2.83 -20.87
C GLU A 814 60.07 4.11 -21.67
N LYS A 815 59.03 4.90 -21.99
CA LYS A 815 59.22 6.22 -22.61
C LYS A 815 60.00 7.16 -21.70
N ALA A 816 59.60 7.30 -20.43
CA ALA A 816 60.25 8.21 -19.49
C ALA A 816 61.72 7.84 -19.22
N LYS A 817 62.02 6.53 -19.20
CA LYS A 817 63.39 6.00 -19.18
C LYS A 817 64.19 6.43 -20.42
N THR A 818 63.64 6.26 -21.63
CA THR A 818 64.30 6.74 -22.85
C THR A 818 64.46 8.27 -22.87
N ASP A 819 63.52 9.04 -22.34
CA ASP A 819 63.66 10.50 -22.20
C ASP A 819 64.83 10.85 -21.24
N ALA A 820 65.00 10.11 -20.14
CA ALA A 820 66.11 10.28 -19.21
C ALA A 820 67.48 9.87 -19.80
N GLU A 821 67.55 8.76 -20.55
CA GLU A 821 68.74 8.35 -21.30
C GLU A 821 69.17 9.43 -22.31
N ASN A 822 68.20 10.03 -23.02
CA ASN A 822 68.45 11.16 -23.92
C ASN A 822 68.90 12.43 -23.18
N ALA A 823 68.35 12.73 -22.00
CA ALA A 823 68.74 13.89 -21.20
C ALA A 823 70.16 13.75 -20.62
N GLN A 824 70.53 12.55 -20.18
CA GLN A 824 71.90 12.23 -19.76
C GLN A 824 72.88 12.43 -20.93
N ALA A 825 72.58 11.90 -22.12
CA ALA A 825 73.41 12.09 -23.31
C ALA A 825 73.52 13.55 -23.80
N ARG A 826 72.59 14.44 -23.43
CA ARG A 826 72.73 15.90 -23.61
C ARG A 826 73.66 16.52 -22.59
N LEU A 827 73.53 16.13 -21.32
CA LEU A 827 74.40 16.59 -20.24
C LEU A 827 75.86 16.21 -20.50
N ASP A 828 76.13 14.99 -20.97
CA ASP A 828 77.49 14.53 -21.25
C ASP A 828 78.13 15.35 -22.39
N LYS A 829 77.40 15.61 -23.47
CA LYS A 829 77.85 16.52 -24.55
C LYS A 829 78.06 17.96 -24.06
N ALA A 830 77.24 18.45 -23.14
CA ALA A 830 77.42 19.76 -22.53
C ALA A 830 78.66 19.82 -21.63
N ASN A 831 78.98 18.73 -20.91
CA ASN A 831 80.22 18.58 -20.13
C ASN A 831 81.46 18.55 -21.04
N GLU A 832 81.41 17.83 -22.16
CA GLU A 832 82.49 17.79 -23.16
C GLU A 832 82.73 19.18 -23.78
N ALA A 833 81.65 19.85 -24.22
CA ALA A 833 81.71 21.20 -24.77
C ALA A 833 82.27 22.20 -23.76
N LYS A 834 81.84 22.14 -22.50
CA LYS A 834 82.38 22.95 -21.40
C LYS A 834 83.88 22.73 -21.24
N GLN A 835 84.34 21.48 -21.17
CA GLN A 835 85.75 21.16 -21.00
C GLN A 835 86.61 21.61 -22.20
N GLN A 836 86.07 21.58 -23.42
CA GLN A 836 86.77 22.08 -24.61
C GLN A 836 86.89 23.61 -24.59
N VAL A 837 85.80 24.33 -24.29
CA VAL A 837 85.80 25.79 -24.23
C VAL A 837 86.66 26.31 -23.07
N ASP A 838 86.71 25.62 -21.93
CA ASP A 838 87.59 26.00 -20.82
C ASP A 838 89.08 25.91 -21.22
N LYS A 839 89.48 24.95 -22.06
CA LYS A 839 90.84 24.88 -22.63
C LYS A 839 91.12 26.02 -23.61
N GLU A 840 90.14 26.41 -24.43
CA GLU A 840 90.24 27.58 -25.31
C GLU A 840 90.42 28.87 -24.49
N LEU A 841 89.70 29.01 -23.36
CA LEU A 841 89.81 30.14 -22.44
C LEU A 841 91.19 30.22 -21.77
N GLU A 842 91.72 29.12 -21.21
CA GLU A 842 93.09 29.13 -20.65
C GLU A 842 94.17 29.39 -21.72
N SER A 843 93.95 28.92 -22.95
CA SER A 843 94.83 29.23 -24.09
C SER A 843 94.78 30.73 -24.44
N ALA A 844 93.60 31.35 -24.45
CA ALA A 844 93.42 32.77 -24.71
C ALA A 844 94.01 33.64 -23.58
N LYS A 845 93.84 33.26 -22.31
CA LYS A 845 94.51 33.89 -21.15
C LYS A 845 96.03 33.84 -21.30
N THR A 846 96.58 32.70 -21.71
CA THR A 846 98.02 32.53 -21.93
C THR A 846 98.53 33.41 -23.08
N ALA A 847 97.80 33.48 -24.19
CA ALA A 847 98.12 34.35 -25.32
C ALA A 847 98.07 35.84 -24.94
N TYR A 848 97.06 36.26 -24.17
CA TYR A 848 96.93 37.62 -23.64
C TYR A 848 98.08 37.98 -22.68
N ALA A 849 98.39 37.10 -21.72
CA ALA A 849 99.51 37.30 -20.79
C ALA A 849 100.86 37.42 -21.53
N LYS A 850 101.06 36.64 -22.59
CA LYS A 850 102.25 36.77 -23.45
C LYS A 850 102.26 38.11 -24.19
N ALA A 851 101.16 38.49 -24.85
CA ALA A 851 101.08 39.76 -25.58
C ALA A 851 101.28 40.99 -24.67
N LEU A 852 100.81 40.91 -23.42
CA LEU A 852 101.02 41.94 -22.40
C LEU A 852 102.50 42.04 -21.99
N ALA A 853 103.19 40.90 -21.84
CA ALA A 853 104.63 40.87 -21.59
C ALA A 853 105.44 41.38 -22.80
N ASP A 854 105.09 40.96 -24.02
CA ASP A 854 105.72 41.44 -25.27
C ASP A 854 105.56 42.97 -25.42
N LYS A 855 104.36 43.51 -25.10
CA LYS A 855 104.09 44.95 -25.08
C LYS A 855 104.92 45.67 -24.02
N THR A 856 104.93 45.17 -22.79
CA THR A 856 105.74 45.74 -21.69
C THR A 856 107.23 45.79 -22.04
N ALA A 857 107.76 44.75 -22.69
CA ALA A 857 109.15 44.72 -23.17
C ALA A 857 109.40 45.71 -24.33
N SER A 858 108.45 45.82 -25.26
CA SER A 858 108.55 46.75 -26.41
C SER A 858 108.50 48.22 -25.99
N ASP A 859 107.68 48.56 -24.99
CA ASP A 859 107.65 49.91 -24.41
C ASP A 859 108.95 50.24 -23.66
N ALA A 860 109.54 49.26 -22.96
CA ALA A 860 110.85 49.43 -22.33
C ALA A 860 112.00 49.61 -23.36
N GLU A 861 111.97 48.91 -24.50
CA GLU A 861 112.90 49.16 -25.61
C GLU A 861 112.72 50.57 -26.19
N LEU A 862 111.48 51.03 -26.34
CA LEU A 862 111.14 52.36 -26.85
C LEU A 862 111.64 53.48 -25.93
N ASP A 863 111.44 53.37 -24.62
CA ASP A 863 111.92 54.39 -23.68
C ASP A 863 113.45 54.37 -23.53
N ALA A 864 114.09 53.20 -23.63
CA ALA A 864 115.54 53.11 -23.74
C ALA A 864 116.08 53.77 -25.02
N ALA A 865 115.42 53.60 -26.17
CA ALA A 865 115.79 54.24 -27.43
C ALA A 865 115.63 55.76 -27.38
N LYS A 866 114.53 56.27 -26.80
CA LYS A 866 114.34 57.71 -26.56
C LYS A 866 115.45 58.28 -25.70
N LYS A 867 115.80 57.61 -24.59
CA LYS A 867 116.90 58.06 -23.71
C LYS A 867 118.24 58.09 -24.46
N ALA A 868 118.54 57.07 -25.26
CA ALA A 868 119.77 57.02 -26.04
C ALA A 868 119.87 58.14 -27.09
N GLN A 869 118.74 58.58 -27.67
CA GLN A 869 118.69 59.76 -28.55
C GLN A 869 119.08 61.05 -27.79
N THR A 870 118.51 61.26 -26.60
CA THR A 870 118.83 62.43 -25.75
C THR A 870 120.30 62.43 -25.31
N ASP A 871 120.81 61.28 -24.85
CA ASP A 871 122.21 61.12 -24.43
C ASP A 871 123.21 61.36 -25.59
N ALA A 872 122.77 61.18 -26.85
CA ALA A 872 123.58 61.44 -28.04
C ALA A 872 123.61 62.92 -28.44
N GLN A 873 122.47 63.62 -28.38
CA GLN A 873 122.41 65.07 -28.66
C GLN A 873 123.33 65.86 -27.72
N HIS A 874 123.27 65.55 -26.42
CA HIS A 874 124.06 66.23 -25.38
C HIS A 874 125.59 66.09 -25.55
N LYS A 875 126.06 65.12 -26.36
CA LYS A 875 127.49 64.95 -26.70
C LYS A 875 127.93 65.73 -27.94
N ALA A 876 127.00 66.09 -28.83
CA ALA A 876 127.34 66.90 -30.01
C ALA A 876 127.69 68.34 -29.59
N GLU A 877 126.90 68.93 -28.70
CA GLU A 877 127.09 70.29 -28.19
C GLU A 877 128.41 70.45 -27.43
N GLN A 878 128.85 69.41 -26.69
CA GLN A 878 130.10 69.43 -25.95
C GLN A 878 131.33 69.51 -26.88
N ALA A 879 131.30 68.81 -28.02
CA ALA A 879 132.42 68.76 -28.97
C ALA A 879 132.64 70.07 -29.74
N GLU A 880 131.65 70.97 -29.77
CA GLU A 880 131.76 72.28 -30.41
C GLU A 880 132.45 73.32 -29.50
N GLN A 881 132.40 73.13 -28.17
CA GLN A 881 133.12 74.01 -27.22
C GLN A 881 134.64 73.80 -27.26
N ASP A 882 135.10 72.54 -27.19
CA ASP A 882 136.53 72.19 -27.17
C ASP A 882 137.30 72.72 -28.38
N ARG A 883 136.61 72.84 -29.53
CA ARG A 883 137.19 73.32 -30.79
C ARG A 883 137.63 74.79 -30.74
N ASN A 884 136.96 75.61 -29.94
CA ASN A 884 137.24 77.05 -29.85
C ASN A 884 138.44 77.37 -28.95
N GLN A 885 138.70 76.53 -27.93
CA GLN A 885 139.83 76.74 -27.01
C GLN A 885 141.19 76.58 -27.72
N ALA A 886 141.32 75.52 -28.54
CA ALA A 886 142.58 75.18 -29.23
C ALA A 886 143.09 76.26 -30.20
N GLN A 887 142.24 77.19 -30.64
CA GLN A 887 142.63 78.29 -31.52
C GLN A 887 143.36 79.42 -30.78
N THR A 888 143.17 79.56 -29.46
CA THR A 888 143.67 80.69 -28.66
C THR A 888 145.13 80.50 -28.20
N ASP A 889 145.56 79.25 -28.02
CA ASP A 889 146.89 78.95 -27.48
C ASP A 889 148.01 79.05 -28.54
N ALA A 890 147.67 79.09 -29.83
CA ALA A 890 148.62 79.18 -30.93
C ALA A 890 149.26 80.58 -31.07
N ASP A 891 148.45 81.65 -31.00
CA ASP A 891 148.90 83.02 -31.30
C ASP A 891 149.83 83.61 -30.23
N ASN A 892 149.79 83.06 -29.00
CA ASN A 892 150.58 83.56 -27.87
C ASN A 892 152.07 83.15 -27.93
N ALA A 893 152.43 82.08 -28.65
CA ALA A 893 153.80 81.56 -28.66
C ALA A 893 154.77 82.36 -29.52
N GLN A 894 154.29 83.07 -30.55
CA GLN A 894 155.15 83.62 -31.61
C GLN A 894 155.73 85.01 -31.31
N ASN A 895 155.18 85.73 -30.33
CA ASN A 895 155.63 87.09 -29.97
C ASN A 895 156.83 87.14 -28.99
N ALA A 896 157.20 86.02 -28.36
CA ALA A 896 158.21 85.99 -27.30
C ALA A 896 159.68 86.00 -27.78
N GLN A 897 159.95 85.92 -29.08
CA GLN A 897 161.31 85.71 -29.61
C GLN A 897 162.08 87.01 -29.92
N THR A 898 161.41 88.17 -29.99
CA THR A 898 161.95 89.36 -30.66
C THR A 898 162.53 90.43 -29.71
N ASP A 899 162.11 90.49 -28.44
CA ASP A 899 162.08 91.76 -27.69
C ASP A 899 162.98 91.83 -26.43
N ALA A 900 164.11 91.11 -26.38
CA ALA A 900 164.99 91.11 -25.19
C ALA A 900 166.52 91.07 -25.42
N GLN A 901 167.03 91.11 -26.66
CA GLN A 901 168.49 91.14 -26.94
C GLN A 901 169.07 92.57 -26.95
N SER A 902 168.67 93.44 -26.00
CA SER A 902 169.24 94.80 -25.88
C SER A 902 169.05 95.40 -24.49
N LYS A 903 170.16 95.80 -23.84
CA LYS A 903 170.25 96.49 -22.53
C LYS A 903 169.67 95.69 -21.35
N VAL A 904 170.45 95.17 -20.40
CA VAL A 904 171.81 95.54 -19.96
C VAL A 904 171.90 97.03 -19.59
N ASN A 905 171.31 97.37 -18.44
CA ASN A 905 171.85 98.40 -17.54
C ASN A 905 171.33 98.15 -16.11
N THR A 906 172.24 97.86 -15.16
CA THR A 906 172.04 97.65 -13.70
C THR A 906 171.12 96.48 -13.27
N LEU A 907 171.36 95.67 -12.21
CA LEU A 907 172.44 95.36 -11.22
C LEU A 907 171.95 94.10 -10.42
N THR A 908 172.68 93.13 -9.84
CA THR A 908 174.13 92.77 -9.70
C THR A 908 174.29 91.26 -9.34
N GLY A 909 175.39 90.60 -9.72
CA GLY A 909 175.83 89.28 -9.16
C GLY A 909 175.04 88.03 -9.63
N ALA A 910 175.35 86.78 -9.23
CA ALA A 910 176.55 86.16 -8.62
C ALA A 910 176.33 84.61 -8.43
N THR A 911 177.29 83.67 -8.43
CA THR A 911 178.60 83.48 -9.12
C THR A 911 179.01 81.98 -9.08
N THR A 912 179.60 81.41 -10.16
CA THR A 912 180.45 80.17 -10.25
C THR A 912 179.99 78.77 -9.79
N VAL A 913 180.09 77.81 -10.73
CA VAL A 913 180.81 76.49 -10.68
C VAL A 913 180.90 75.71 -9.35
N GLY A 914 180.45 74.43 -9.35
CA GLY A 914 180.97 73.43 -8.41
C GLY A 914 180.22 72.08 -8.34
N SER A 915 180.94 70.98 -8.56
CA SER A 915 180.78 69.75 -7.76
C SER A 915 181.74 69.92 -6.55
N THR A 916 181.54 69.42 -5.33
CA THR A 916 181.17 68.05 -4.92
C THR A 916 180.88 68.02 -3.40
N THR A 917 180.04 67.09 -2.90
CA THR A 917 180.02 66.51 -1.52
C THR A 917 179.89 67.37 -0.24
N THR A 918 179.18 66.81 0.76
CA THR A 918 179.40 66.90 2.25
C THR A 918 179.24 68.26 2.98
N THR A 919 178.75 68.39 4.23
CA THR A 919 177.95 67.51 5.13
C THR A 919 177.36 68.30 6.32
N GLY A 920 176.04 68.15 6.56
CA GLY A 920 175.46 67.96 7.91
C GLY A 920 175.24 69.14 8.87
N LYS A 921 174.15 68.99 9.67
CA LYS A 921 173.80 69.73 10.92
C LYS A 921 173.42 71.21 10.78
N SER A 922 172.58 71.80 11.65
CA SER A 922 171.75 71.28 12.76
C SER A 922 170.74 72.37 13.17
N GLU A 923 169.56 72.15 13.75
CA GLU A 923 168.62 71.05 14.11
C GLU A 923 167.32 71.81 14.59
N LYS A 924 166.07 71.35 14.78
CA LYS A 924 165.26 70.10 14.90
C LYS A 924 163.76 70.60 14.94
N THR A 925 162.61 69.94 14.77
CA THR A 925 162.01 68.64 14.30
C THR A 925 160.46 68.80 14.47
N VAL A 926 159.45 68.04 14.00
CA VAL A 926 159.12 66.97 12.99
C VAL A 926 157.84 66.29 13.57
N ASP A 927 156.72 65.97 12.91
CA ASP A 927 156.17 66.13 11.54
C ASP A 927 154.60 66.05 11.66
N ALA A 928 153.71 66.46 10.73
CA ALA A 928 153.34 65.96 9.38
C ALA A 928 152.76 64.51 9.32
N PRO A 929 152.14 64.03 8.21
CA PRO A 929 151.39 64.66 7.10
C PRO A 929 149.88 64.23 7.18
N THR A 930 149.00 63.91 6.19
CA THR A 930 148.92 63.77 4.70
C THR A 930 147.44 63.87 4.24
N THR A 931 147.10 63.96 2.93
CA THR A 931 145.72 64.23 2.43
C THR A 931 145.37 63.61 1.05
N VAL A 932 144.05 63.48 0.73
CA VAL A 932 143.37 63.32 -0.60
C VAL A 932 143.35 61.94 -1.31
N ILE A 933 142.17 61.54 -1.85
CA ILE A 933 141.91 60.88 -3.18
C ILE A 933 140.38 60.82 -3.49
N LYS A 934 139.99 60.55 -4.76
CA LYS A 934 138.60 60.55 -5.31
C LYS A 934 137.89 59.18 -5.33
N GLU A 935 136.57 59.19 -5.63
CA GLU A 935 135.61 58.08 -5.62
C GLU A 935 135.65 57.10 -6.82
N TYR A 936 135.21 55.84 -6.63
CA TYR A 936 134.48 55.01 -7.62
C TYR A 936 133.92 53.68 -7.01
N GLY A 937 132.58 53.56 -6.81
CA GLY A 937 131.81 52.31 -6.58
C GLY A 937 132.10 51.47 -5.29
N PRO A 938 131.43 50.31 -5.06
CA PRO A 938 130.29 49.69 -5.78
C PRO A 938 129.10 49.18 -4.89
N LEU A 939 128.05 48.65 -5.54
CA LEU A 939 126.90 47.79 -5.11
C LEU A 939 126.58 47.55 -3.59
N ALA A 940 125.29 47.70 -3.19
CA ALA A 940 124.32 46.58 -2.99
C ALA A 940 122.97 46.94 -2.30
N ALA A 941 121.90 46.21 -2.68
CA ALA A 941 120.69 45.82 -1.93
C ALA A 941 119.76 46.85 -1.20
N THR A 942 118.58 47.07 -1.81
CA THR A 942 117.19 47.05 -1.26
C THR A 942 116.93 46.92 0.27
N GLY A 943 115.91 47.56 0.86
CA GLY A 943 114.94 48.53 0.29
C GLY A 943 113.67 48.79 1.14
N VAL A 944 113.01 49.94 0.86
CA VAL A 944 111.63 50.40 1.16
C VAL A 944 110.99 50.31 2.57
N THR A 945 110.61 51.49 3.07
CA THR A 945 109.59 51.84 4.08
C THR A 945 108.16 51.64 3.54
N SER A 946 107.15 51.19 4.31
CA SER A 946 106.38 51.82 5.42
C SER A 946 105.37 52.92 5.02
N GLU A 947 104.11 52.72 5.44
CA GLU A 947 103.07 53.72 5.81
C GLU A 947 102.45 54.64 4.70
N ALA A 948 101.22 55.18 4.82
CA ALA A 948 100.01 54.77 5.57
C ALA A 948 98.75 55.60 5.18
N MET A 949 97.56 55.08 5.54
CA MET A 949 96.33 55.80 5.96
C MET A 949 95.36 56.48 4.95
N LEU A 950 94.08 56.56 5.40
CA LEU A 950 92.93 57.40 4.96
C LEU A 950 92.27 57.09 3.58
N GLY A 951 90.93 57.11 3.43
CA GLY A 951 89.84 57.19 4.43
C GLY A 951 88.44 57.53 3.87
N LEU A 952 87.41 57.32 4.71
CA LEU A 952 86.06 57.94 4.75
C LEU A 952 84.88 57.54 3.79
N THR A 953 83.76 57.09 4.43
CA THR A 953 82.31 57.29 4.07
C THR A 953 81.70 56.65 2.78
N ALA A 954 80.38 56.38 2.64
CA ALA A 954 79.21 56.66 3.50
C ALA A 954 78.01 55.65 3.40
N ILE A 955 77.33 55.43 4.55
CA ILE A 955 75.86 55.50 4.84
C ILE A 955 74.81 54.94 3.84
N MET A 956 74.07 53.90 4.28
CA MET A 956 72.57 53.78 4.44
C MET A 956 72.28 52.33 4.94
N MET A 957 71.62 51.98 6.06
CA MET A 957 70.40 52.39 6.81
C MET A 957 69.03 51.90 6.26
N LEU A 958 68.52 50.82 6.86
CA LEU A 958 67.13 50.41 7.19
C LEU A 958 67.10 48.86 7.28
N VAL A 959 66.92 48.15 8.41
CA VAL A 959 66.08 48.26 9.64
C VAL A 959 64.62 47.81 9.42
N GLY A 960 64.22 46.76 10.16
CA GLY A 960 62.86 46.18 10.20
C GLY A 960 62.90 44.63 10.24
N THR A 961 63.05 43.96 11.39
CA THR A 961 62.00 43.59 12.38
C THR A 961 60.76 42.88 11.78
N GLY A 962 60.30 41.72 12.28
CA GLY A 962 60.82 40.86 13.35
C GLY A 962 59.75 39.93 13.95
N CYS A 963 60.18 38.85 14.61
CA CYS A 963 59.41 37.85 15.39
C CYS A 963 58.34 37.00 14.63
N VAL A 964 58.20 35.66 14.76
CA VAL A 964 58.66 34.58 15.67
C VAL A 964 57.73 34.27 16.88
N LEU A 965 57.53 32.96 17.14
CA LEU A 965 56.95 32.26 18.32
C LEU A 965 55.40 32.09 18.49
N THR A 966 54.87 31.04 17.84
CA THR A 966 54.30 29.80 18.46
C THR A 966 53.10 29.74 19.45
N ARG A 967 52.33 28.64 19.27
CA ARG A 967 51.93 27.59 20.27
C ARG A 967 50.55 27.61 21.00
N VAL A 968 49.74 26.57 20.67
CA VAL A 968 49.20 25.51 21.57
C VAL A 968 47.97 25.74 22.48
N ARG A 969 46.89 25.00 22.12
CA ARG A 969 45.92 24.17 22.90
C ARG A 969 45.02 24.77 24.00
N PHE A 970 43.97 23.95 24.22
CA PHE A 970 43.08 23.79 25.38
C PHE A 970 41.79 24.63 25.35
N ASP A 971 40.62 24.10 25.70
CA ASP A 971 40.25 22.69 25.98
C ASP A 971 38.75 22.42 25.72
N HIS A 972 38.33 21.16 25.93
CA HIS A 972 36.96 20.68 26.25
C HIS A 972 35.75 21.64 26.13
N GLU A 973 34.71 21.18 25.43
CA GLU A 973 33.62 20.42 26.10
C GLU A 973 33.45 19.06 25.41
#